data_AF-A0A1L9NFN4-F1
#
_entry.id   AF-A0A1L9NFN4-F1
#
_cell.length_a   1.000
_cell.length_b   1.000
_cell.length_c   1.000
_cell.angle_alpha   90.00
_cell.angle_beta   90.00
_cell.angle_gamma   90.00
#
_symmetry.space_group_name_H-M   'P 1'
#
loop_
_entity.id
_entity.type
_entity.pdbx_description
1 polymer ?
#
loop_
_entity_poly.entity_id
_entity_poly.type
_entity_poly.pdbx_seq_one_letter_code
_entity_poly.pdbx_strand_id
1 'polypeptide(L)'
;MSSGILYVKDSRTDVQYEIPIRRNAVSAVDFKKIKGPGTGADRADQVAGGLRVHDPGLRNTTVVETAISFSDHERSLLLFRGYSLEQLWQSDFEDVLHLLVWGSYPTVPQRNNLSHKLTEAMLAVPDDVQRTIWSLPGTSSPLPLIVAGLSACLASHPDMIPASHDANMYRNNPEDTDRAIIRTVAAYAVVFGLVNSHRKGLRFMPPSRGRSYYENLFVMAGLVDSRTGRPDRVKLSCFRRFSILNSDHGMALTVFSALATSSSLTDPISCLITAIGSAWGPLHFGATESAKRTLRDIGEAENIPGYIHNVKQGHVKVFGYGHRSYKGIDPRVPPIRSILKDLDMSADKLFKLAERIERACSNDAYFTERELYVNGDFYGHFIFTAIGFDPEIIPAAMLAQRIMGIMAHWREYMLTRGKLLRPSHIYTGEAEERLLPKLNQATLVAANQPATEGTPLLAEQPAKKPYSIFTPGQKRLIILTAALASSFSPLSANIYYPALNSIAADLHVTSSQINLTITTYMLCQGLAPAFMGSFADQAGRRPAYILCFAVYITGNIALALQHSYPALLILRAIQSCGSSGTVALASAVAADVITSAERGTYMGITSLGIILAPSVGPLVGGILTPATTSTPGQKSSRIAFPNPLTTLRLLSHRPTGLVLLSNGLLFASYYAVTAGIPSQFKETYHLNDFAIGLVFVPAGAGSLLSTTFSGLLLDWNYRRLREQFGSPILQAHHHGAFPIERARIQICLPLTLLAALSILSYSALMSLATPTLSHALVLIFAISFSITAAYNIMNILIVDLYYSTPATAMAANNLVRCFLGAAATGLVHPAMVRWGTGWTYGDIITQIIDPLPHYPQTLHLHYPNTPWIQPGDTLQKLDTKPLPILSTQHLPLHQTYTILFLDLDVLYNHTTATVILHWYQPDLIPYPNNTNILLPNPQVPTRKSAPYIGPQPPTNSHHRYLYLLYTQPPNYTFPECFEHIFPPTAEARAGFDMKLFVDAAGLGTPVAGNWFYVRNEVDLPTGSGSEGGVAMSTSMSTATTTTTSMRWVECDLSSSSSSIGTSVLTTSTSIAATTTTTLPPTDSPTETTLAMSNNFFEESQVQAQARLS
;
A
#
# COMPACT_ATOMS: atom_id res chain seq x y z
N MET A 1 -19.04 -37.26 -42.77
CA MET A 1 -19.77 -36.26 -41.95
C MET A 1 -18.90 -35.90 -40.75
N SER A 2 -18.99 -34.70 -40.18
CA SER A 2 -18.20 -34.26 -39.01
C SER A 2 -18.94 -34.40 -37.67
N SER A 3 -20.03 -35.18 -37.65
CA SER A 3 -20.79 -35.53 -36.45
C SER A 3 -21.11 -37.03 -36.48
N GLY A 4 -21.29 -37.64 -35.31
CA GLY A 4 -21.49 -39.08 -35.14
C GLY A 4 -21.53 -39.48 -33.66
N ILE A 5 -21.30 -40.76 -33.37
CA ILE A 5 -21.21 -41.29 -32.00
C ILE A 5 -19.84 -41.92 -31.79
N LEU A 6 -19.17 -41.55 -30.69
CA LEU A 6 -17.99 -42.22 -30.17
C LEU A 6 -18.43 -43.28 -29.14
N TYR A 7 -18.14 -44.54 -29.42
CA TYR A 7 -18.36 -45.65 -28.49
C TYR A 7 -17.13 -45.82 -27.58
N VAL A 8 -17.35 -45.77 -26.26
CA VAL A 8 -16.29 -45.95 -25.25
C VAL A 8 -16.67 -47.11 -24.34
N LYS A 9 -15.83 -48.15 -24.27
CA LYS A 9 -15.98 -49.25 -23.31
C LYS A 9 -15.00 -49.08 -22.16
N ASP A 10 -15.50 -49.04 -20.92
CA ASP A 10 -14.66 -48.95 -19.72
C ASP A 10 -14.28 -50.37 -19.25
N SER A 11 -13.02 -50.76 -19.47
CA SER A 11 -12.51 -52.08 -19.09
C SER A 11 -12.53 -52.37 -17.59
N ARG A 12 -12.78 -51.37 -16.74
CA ARG A 12 -12.88 -51.52 -15.27
C ARG A 12 -14.27 -51.92 -14.80
N THR A 13 -15.29 -51.78 -15.64
CA THR A 13 -16.71 -52.05 -15.34
C THR A 13 -17.43 -52.84 -16.43
N ASP A 14 -16.76 -53.08 -17.56
CA ASP A 14 -17.27 -53.62 -18.83
C ASP A 14 -18.40 -52.82 -19.50
N VAL A 15 -18.80 -51.67 -18.92
CA VAL A 15 -19.89 -50.83 -19.44
C VAL A 15 -19.47 -50.08 -20.71
N GLN A 16 -20.35 -50.09 -21.70
CA GLN A 16 -20.21 -49.32 -22.94
C GLN A 16 -21.05 -48.02 -22.89
N TYR A 17 -20.47 -46.93 -23.36
CA TYR A 17 -21.05 -45.58 -23.33
C TYR A 17 -21.00 -44.94 -24.72
N GLU A 18 -22.07 -44.23 -25.09
CA GLU A 18 -22.14 -43.41 -26.31
C GLU A 18 -21.82 -41.94 -25.99
N ILE A 19 -20.87 -41.33 -26.69
CA ILE A 19 -20.52 -39.90 -26.57
C ILE A 19 -20.77 -39.21 -27.93
N PRO A 20 -21.66 -38.20 -28.01
CA PRO A 20 -21.90 -37.47 -29.25
C PRO A 20 -20.67 -36.71 -29.76
N ILE A 21 -20.30 -36.97 -31.01
CA ILE A 21 -19.34 -36.17 -31.77
C ILE A 21 -20.11 -35.06 -32.48
N ARG A 22 -19.71 -33.80 -32.27
CA ARG A 22 -20.29 -32.61 -32.92
C ARG A 22 -19.16 -31.75 -33.48
N ARG A 23 -19.19 -31.43 -34.79
CA ARG A 23 -18.14 -30.65 -35.48
C ARG A 23 -16.71 -31.19 -35.23
N ASN A 24 -16.55 -32.51 -35.25
CA ASN A 24 -15.32 -33.25 -34.95
C ASN A 24 -14.75 -33.06 -33.52
N ALA A 25 -15.57 -32.60 -32.57
CA ALA A 25 -15.24 -32.51 -31.16
C ALA A 25 -16.20 -33.34 -30.28
N VAL A 26 -15.76 -33.68 -29.08
CA VAL A 26 -16.56 -34.34 -28.03
C VAL A 26 -16.57 -33.47 -26.78
N SER A 27 -17.69 -33.45 -26.06
CA SER A 27 -17.81 -32.71 -24.80
C SER A 27 -17.00 -33.41 -23.70
N ALA A 28 -16.01 -32.71 -23.13
CA ALA A 28 -15.22 -33.21 -22.00
C ALA A 28 -16.08 -33.46 -20.73
N VAL A 29 -17.29 -32.88 -20.65
CA VAL A 29 -18.24 -33.13 -19.56
C VAL A 29 -18.90 -34.51 -19.71
N ASP A 30 -19.07 -35.00 -20.94
CA ASP A 30 -19.79 -36.25 -21.23
C ASP A 30 -19.02 -37.48 -20.72
N PHE A 31 -17.70 -37.37 -20.52
CA PHE A 31 -16.89 -38.41 -19.89
C PHE A 31 -17.20 -38.58 -18.38
N LYS A 32 -17.82 -37.60 -17.70
CA LYS A 32 -18.15 -37.71 -16.26
C LYS A 32 -19.20 -38.78 -15.94
N LYS A 33 -19.94 -39.28 -16.94
CA LYS A 33 -20.85 -40.44 -16.76
C LYS A 33 -20.12 -41.78 -16.66
N ILE A 34 -18.87 -41.84 -17.11
CA ILE A 34 -18.00 -43.00 -16.99
C ILE A 34 -17.37 -42.95 -15.60
N LYS A 35 -17.72 -43.89 -14.72
CA LYS A 35 -17.23 -43.95 -13.34
C LYS A 35 -16.49 -45.27 -13.11
N GLY A 36 -15.30 -45.18 -12.52
CA GLY A 36 -14.55 -46.37 -12.11
C GLY A 36 -15.14 -47.03 -10.85
N PRO A 37 -14.75 -48.27 -10.54
CA PRO A 37 -15.15 -48.93 -9.29
C PRO A 37 -14.70 -48.10 -8.08
N GLY A 38 -15.62 -47.82 -7.14
CA GLY A 38 -15.33 -47.00 -5.96
C GLY A 38 -14.60 -47.75 -4.84
N THR A 39 -14.68 -49.07 -4.80
CA THR A 39 -14.01 -49.93 -3.82
C THR A 39 -12.60 -50.28 -4.30
N GLY A 40 -11.57 -49.89 -3.53
CA GLY A 40 -10.17 -50.21 -3.82
C GLY A 40 -9.46 -49.28 -4.81
N ALA A 41 -10.12 -48.23 -5.30
CA ALA A 41 -9.49 -47.17 -6.06
C ALA A 41 -8.82 -46.12 -5.15
N ASP A 42 -7.81 -45.41 -5.66
CA ASP A 42 -7.17 -44.30 -4.94
C ASP A 42 -8.17 -43.14 -4.72
N ARG A 43 -8.14 -42.53 -3.53
CA ARG A 43 -8.89 -41.31 -3.22
C ARG A 43 -8.47 -40.14 -4.13
N ALA A 44 -7.21 -40.09 -4.58
CA ALA A 44 -6.67 -39.10 -5.53
C ALA A 44 -7.34 -39.15 -6.92
N ASP A 45 -7.75 -40.34 -7.37
CA ASP A 45 -8.37 -40.54 -8.68
C ASP A 45 -9.79 -39.96 -8.78
N GLN A 46 -10.45 -39.73 -7.63
CA GLN A 46 -11.78 -39.13 -7.54
C GLN A 46 -12.82 -39.83 -8.43
N VAL A 47 -12.76 -41.16 -8.55
CA VAL A 47 -13.55 -41.97 -9.50
C VAL A 47 -15.06 -41.74 -9.45
N ALA A 48 -15.60 -41.37 -8.28
CA ALA A 48 -17.01 -41.01 -8.09
C ALA A 48 -17.45 -39.73 -8.83
N GLY A 49 -16.50 -38.81 -9.11
CA GLY A 49 -16.70 -37.60 -9.90
C GLY A 49 -16.69 -37.82 -11.42
N GLY A 50 -16.39 -39.04 -11.86
CA GLY A 50 -16.34 -39.45 -13.25
C GLY A 50 -14.99 -39.24 -13.93
N LEU A 51 -14.82 -39.85 -15.10
CA LEU A 51 -13.57 -39.84 -15.87
C LEU A 51 -13.19 -38.40 -16.30
N ARG A 52 -11.92 -38.06 -16.10
CA ARG A 52 -11.35 -36.72 -16.35
C ARG A 52 -10.42 -36.77 -17.57
N VAL A 53 -10.54 -35.81 -18.48
CA VAL A 53 -9.59 -35.62 -19.58
C VAL A 53 -8.36 -34.87 -19.06
N HIS A 54 -7.17 -35.40 -19.33
CA HIS A 54 -5.89 -34.80 -18.91
C HIS A 54 -5.07 -34.37 -20.12
N ASP A 55 -5.04 -33.07 -20.41
CA ASP A 55 -4.36 -32.49 -21.58
C ASP A 55 -3.40 -31.34 -21.19
N PRO A 56 -2.16 -31.65 -20.76
CA PRO A 56 -1.17 -30.66 -20.37
C PRO A 56 -0.76 -29.71 -21.53
N GLY A 57 -1.24 -28.47 -21.45
CA GLY A 57 -1.04 -27.44 -22.46
C GLY A 57 -2.17 -27.32 -23.49
N LEU A 58 -3.30 -27.99 -23.26
CA LEU A 58 -4.52 -27.93 -24.10
C LEU A 58 -4.23 -28.36 -25.55
N ARG A 59 -3.34 -29.34 -25.74
CA ARG A 59 -2.81 -29.78 -27.05
C ARG A 59 -3.91 -30.24 -28.00
N ASN A 60 -4.98 -30.83 -27.48
CA ASN A 60 -6.14 -31.32 -28.23
C ASN A 60 -7.48 -30.83 -27.63
N THR A 61 -7.48 -29.72 -26.88
CA THR A 61 -8.66 -29.20 -26.18
C THR A 61 -9.14 -27.87 -26.78
N THR A 62 -10.29 -27.89 -27.46
CA THR A 62 -11.00 -26.69 -27.92
C THR A 62 -11.74 -26.03 -26.76
N VAL A 63 -11.31 -24.83 -26.35
CA VAL A 63 -11.85 -24.15 -25.15
C VAL A 63 -13.04 -23.21 -25.40
N VAL A 64 -13.24 -22.78 -26.66
CA VAL A 64 -14.37 -21.93 -27.09
C VAL A 64 -14.81 -22.34 -28.49
N GLU A 65 -16.09 -22.11 -28.82
CA GLU A 65 -16.50 -21.94 -30.22
C GLU A 65 -16.24 -20.48 -30.61
N THR A 66 -15.78 -20.25 -31.84
CA THR A 66 -15.49 -18.91 -32.37
C THR A 66 -15.77 -18.84 -33.86
N ALA A 67 -16.13 -17.66 -34.36
CA ALA A 67 -16.28 -17.39 -35.79
C ALA A 67 -15.31 -16.30 -36.29
N ILE A 68 -14.25 -15.97 -35.52
CA ILE A 68 -13.35 -14.83 -35.79
C ILE A 68 -12.31 -15.18 -36.85
N SER A 69 -11.54 -16.23 -36.62
CA SER A 69 -10.48 -16.70 -37.51
C SER A 69 -10.53 -18.20 -37.73
N PHE A 70 -9.99 -18.65 -38.85
CA PHE A 70 -9.85 -20.06 -39.19
C PHE A 70 -8.50 -20.29 -39.86
N SER A 71 -7.81 -21.37 -39.47
CA SER A 71 -6.53 -21.79 -40.06
C SER A 71 -6.60 -23.25 -40.48
N ASP A 72 -6.28 -23.51 -41.75
CA ASP A 72 -6.08 -24.85 -42.31
C ASP A 72 -4.59 -25.03 -42.60
N HIS A 73 -4.05 -26.06 -41.96
CA HIS A 73 -2.62 -26.31 -41.81
C HIS A 73 -2.07 -27.22 -42.91
N GLU A 74 -2.94 -27.95 -43.59
CA GLU A 74 -2.62 -28.77 -44.77
C GLU A 74 -2.68 -27.91 -46.04
N ARG A 75 -3.64 -26.96 -46.08
CA ARG A 75 -3.87 -26.08 -47.23
C ARG A 75 -3.13 -24.73 -47.16
N SER A 76 -2.37 -24.49 -46.08
CA SER A 76 -1.69 -23.22 -45.82
C SER A 76 -2.62 -22.01 -45.96
N LEU A 77 -3.79 -22.08 -45.32
CA LEU A 77 -4.85 -21.10 -45.44
C LEU A 77 -5.12 -20.45 -44.08
N LEU A 78 -5.20 -19.11 -44.06
CA LEU A 78 -5.63 -18.32 -42.91
C LEU A 78 -6.75 -17.38 -43.35
N LEU A 79 -7.89 -17.45 -42.67
CA LEU A 79 -9.08 -16.65 -42.94
C LEU A 79 -9.46 -15.81 -41.72
N PHE A 80 -9.91 -14.58 -41.96
CA PHE A 80 -10.53 -13.70 -40.97
C PHE A 80 -11.98 -13.39 -41.37
N ARG A 81 -12.95 -13.83 -40.57
CA ARG A 81 -14.40 -13.84 -40.92
C ARG A 81 -14.71 -14.40 -42.33
N GLY A 82 -13.88 -15.34 -42.82
CA GLY A 82 -13.99 -15.95 -44.15
C GLY A 82 -13.20 -15.27 -45.28
N TYR A 83 -12.60 -14.09 -45.05
CA TYR A 83 -11.75 -13.39 -46.01
C TYR A 83 -10.30 -13.88 -45.94
N SER A 84 -9.64 -14.02 -47.09
CA SER A 84 -8.22 -14.40 -47.18
C SER A 84 -7.28 -13.21 -46.92
N LEU A 85 -6.03 -13.51 -46.57
CA LEU A 85 -4.97 -12.51 -46.38
C LEU A 85 -4.72 -11.66 -47.64
N GLU A 86 -4.96 -12.22 -48.83
CA GLU A 86 -4.82 -11.54 -50.12
C GLU A 86 -5.95 -10.51 -50.33
N GLN A 87 -7.20 -10.90 -50.06
CA GLN A 87 -8.36 -10.00 -50.16
C GLN A 87 -8.24 -8.80 -49.20
N LEU A 88 -7.61 -9.00 -48.04
CA LEU A 88 -7.40 -7.98 -47.02
C LEU A 88 -6.11 -7.16 -47.22
N TRP A 89 -5.28 -7.46 -48.23
CA TRP A 89 -3.93 -6.91 -48.37
C TRP A 89 -3.88 -5.37 -48.49
N GLN A 90 -4.97 -4.74 -48.94
CA GLN A 90 -5.10 -3.28 -49.04
C GLN A 90 -5.89 -2.62 -47.89
N SER A 91 -6.40 -3.40 -46.93
CA SER A 91 -7.19 -2.91 -45.79
C SER A 91 -6.37 -2.12 -44.78
N ASP A 92 -6.94 -1.03 -44.24
CA ASP A 92 -6.39 -0.27 -43.12
C ASP A 92 -6.68 -0.94 -41.76
N PHE A 93 -6.14 -0.38 -40.66
CA PHE A 93 -6.41 -0.91 -39.31
C PHE A 93 -7.90 -0.91 -38.99
N GLU A 94 -8.58 0.19 -39.32
CA GLU A 94 -10.00 0.37 -39.12
C GLU A 94 -10.84 -0.64 -39.92
N ASP A 95 -10.38 -1.06 -41.10
CA ASP A 95 -11.03 -2.10 -41.90
C ASP A 95 -10.95 -3.48 -41.22
N VAL A 96 -9.74 -3.89 -40.80
CA VAL A 96 -9.48 -5.20 -40.20
C VAL A 96 -10.06 -5.29 -38.78
N LEU A 97 -9.97 -4.21 -37.98
CA LEU A 97 -10.63 -4.12 -36.68
C LEU A 97 -12.16 -4.21 -36.83
N HIS A 98 -12.74 -3.50 -37.81
CA HIS A 98 -14.18 -3.57 -38.03
C HIS A 98 -14.65 -4.99 -38.40
N LEU A 99 -13.91 -5.63 -39.32
CA LEU A 99 -14.16 -7.01 -39.73
C LEU A 99 -14.08 -7.99 -38.56
N LEU A 100 -12.98 -8.00 -37.80
CA LEU A 100 -12.80 -8.96 -36.71
C LEU A 100 -13.83 -8.76 -35.59
N VAL A 101 -14.03 -7.53 -35.13
CA VAL A 101 -14.85 -7.22 -33.95
C VAL A 101 -16.36 -7.26 -34.26
N TRP A 102 -16.81 -6.66 -35.37
CA TRP A 102 -18.24 -6.57 -35.74
C TRP A 102 -18.67 -7.56 -36.83
N GLY A 103 -17.76 -8.39 -37.34
CA GLY A 103 -18.09 -9.53 -38.21
C GLY A 103 -18.35 -9.17 -39.69
N SER A 104 -18.16 -7.92 -40.10
CA SER A 104 -18.44 -7.43 -41.45
C SER A 104 -17.37 -6.45 -41.92
N TYR A 105 -17.05 -6.48 -43.22
CA TYR A 105 -16.15 -5.49 -43.82
C TYR A 105 -16.87 -4.12 -43.86
N PRO A 106 -16.25 -3.01 -43.42
CA PRO A 106 -16.96 -1.75 -43.29
C PRO A 106 -17.22 -1.08 -44.64
N THR A 107 -18.35 -0.38 -44.72
CA THR A 107 -18.56 0.69 -45.71
C THR A 107 -17.68 1.91 -45.38
N VAL A 108 -17.40 2.76 -46.37
CA VAL A 108 -16.59 3.98 -46.17
C VAL A 108 -17.11 4.87 -45.03
N PRO A 109 -18.43 5.11 -44.85
CA PRO A 109 -18.95 5.83 -43.69
C PRO A 109 -18.68 5.14 -42.34
N GLN A 110 -18.80 3.80 -42.27
CA GLN A 110 -18.49 3.04 -41.04
C GLN A 110 -17.01 3.13 -40.69
N ARG A 111 -16.12 2.98 -41.68
CA ARG A 111 -14.66 3.10 -41.51
C ARG A 111 -14.27 4.49 -41.01
N ASN A 112 -14.80 5.54 -41.64
CA ASN A 112 -14.51 6.93 -41.26
C ASN A 112 -15.05 7.25 -39.85
N ASN A 113 -16.23 6.75 -39.49
CA ASN A 113 -16.81 6.86 -38.15
C ASN A 113 -15.96 6.13 -37.09
N LEU A 114 -15.46 4.93 -37.41
CA LEU A 114 -14.57 4.18 -36.51
C LEU A 114 -13.23 4.90 -36.32
N SER A 115 -12.61 5.41 -37.39
CA SER A 115 -11.36 6.19 -37.31
C SER A 115 -11.53 7.46 -36.48
N HIS A 116 -12.67 8.16 -36.65
CA HIS A 116 -13.05 9.29 -35.79
C HIS A 116 -13.20 8.88 -34.33
N LYS A 117 -14.03 7.87 -34.02
CA LYS A 117 -14.25 7.38 -32.65
C LYS A 117 -12.96 6.93 -31.95
N LEU A 118 -12.05 6.26 -32.67
CA LEU A 118 -10.74 5.88 -32.16
C LEU A 118 -9.89 7.11 -31.86
N THR A 119 -9.85 8.10 -32.77
CA THR A 119 -9.06 9.33 -32.56
C THR A 119 -9.57 10.16 -31.39
N GLU A 120 -10.89 10.34 -31.25
CA GLU A 120 -11.49 11.02 -30.10
C GLU A 120 -11.21 10.27 -28.78
N ALA A 121 -11.26 8.93 -28.81
CA ALA A 121 -10.91 8.11 -27.64
C ALA A 121 -9.41 8.17 -27.30
N MET A 122 -8.51 8.47 -28.25
CA MET A 122 -7.09 8.73 -27.96
C MET A 122 -6.91 10.13 -27.35
N LEU A 123 -7.62 11.14 -27.86
CA LEU A 123 -7.62 12.51 -27.32
C LEU A 123 -8.23 12.59 -25.91
N ALA A 124 -9.08 11.64 -25.55
CA ALA A 124 -9.67 11.52 -24.22
C ALA A 124 -8.80 10.77 -23.18
N VAL A 125 -7.59 10.31 -23.53
CA VAL A 125 -6.69 9.66 -22.57
C VAL A 125 -6.07 10.72 -21.64
N PRO A 126 -6.27 10.66 -20.31
CA PRO A 126 -5.84 11.75 -19.42
C PRO A 126 -4.32 11.91 -19.27
N ASP A 127 -3.88 13.15 -19.04
CA ASP A 127 -2.47 13.49 -18.78
C ASP A 127 -1.85 12.69 -17.62
N ASP A 128 -2.64 12.21 -16.67
CA ASP A 128 -2.16 11.34 -15.58
C ASP A 128 -1.55 10.03 -16.07
N VAL A 129 -1.95 9.54 -17.24
CA VAL A 129 -1.31 8.39 -17.90
C VAL A 129 0.12 8.75 -18.33
N GLN A 130 0.32 9.92 -18.92
CA GLN A 130 1.65 10.45 -19.25
C GLN A 130 2.47 10.73 -17.99
N ARG A 131 1.89 11.38 -16.97
CA ARG A 131 2.56 11.61 -15.67
C ARG A 131 3.02 10.30 -15.03
N THR A 132 2.17 9.27 -15.04
CA THR A 132 2.49 7.94 -14.52
C THR A 132 3.67 7.32 -15.28
N ILE A 133 3.61 7.24 -16.60
CA ILE A 133 4.68 6.63 -17.42
C ILE A 133 5.99 7.41 -17.26
N TRP A 134 5.95 8.73 -17.26
CA TRP A 134 7.15 9.59 -17.19
C TRP A 134 7.75 9.68 -15.79
N SER A 135 7.00 9.35 -14.73
CA SER A 135 7.53 9.22 -13.37
C SER A 135 8.45 7.99 -13.18
N LEU A 136 8.34 7.01 -14.08
CA LEU A 136 9.18 5.81 -14.08
C LEU A 136 10.42 6.02 -14.97
N PRO A 137 11.58 5.39 -14.68
CA PRO A 137 12.79 5.62 -15.48
C PRO A 137 12.61 5.20 -16.95
N GLY A 138 12.92 6.09 -17.89
CA GLY A 138 12.86 5.80 -19.34
C GLY A 138 13.86 4.72 -19.81
N THR A 139 14.80 4.30 -18.97
CA THR A 139 15.68 3.14 -19.19
C THR A 139 15.03 1.80 -18.80
N SER A 140 13.81 1.81 -18.25
CA SER A 140 13.08 0.60 -17.86
C SER A 140 12.62 -0.20 -19.09
N SER A 141 12.50 -1.52 -18.94
CA SER A 141 11.85 -2.39 -19.94
C SER A 141 10.44 -1.84 -20.29
N PRO A 142 9.97 -1.95 -21.55
CA PRO A 142 8.68 -1.38 -21.94
C PRO A 142 7.49 -2.02 -21.21
N LEU A 143 7.61 -3.28 -20.77
CA LEU A 143 6.53 -4.03 -20.12
C LEU A 143 5.99 -3.32 -18.85
N PRO A 144 6.80 -3.02 -17.81
CA PRO A 144 6.36 -2.22 -16.67
C PRO A 144 5.75 -0.87 -17.04
N LEU A 145 6.32 -0.16 -18.02
CA LEU A 145 5.85 1.16 -18.43
C LEU A 145 4.46 1.09 -19.09
N ILE A 146 4.23 0.10 -19.96
CA ILE A 146 2.92 -0.13 -20.61
C ILE A 146 1.87 -0.58 -19.60
N VAL A 147 2.23 -1.48 -18.66
CA VAL A 147 1.32 -1.92 -17.61
C VAL A 147 0.94 -0.77 -16.68
N ALA A 148 1.89 0.07 -16.27
CA ALA A 148 1.62 1.25 -15.46
C ALA A 148 0.72 2.27 -16.20
N GLY A 149 0.97 2.49 -17.50
CA GLY A 149 0.14 3.34 -18.34
C GLY A 149 -1.31 2.86 -18.43
N LEU A 150 -1.53 1.57 -18.74
CA LEU A 150 -2.88 1.01 -18.86
C LEU A 150 -3.61 0.93 -17.51
N SER A 151 -2.91 0.65 -16.41
CA SER A 151 -3.48 0.73 -15.06
C SER A 151 -3.90 2.16 -14.71
N ALA A 152 -3.15 3.18 -15.14
CA ALA A 152 -3.57 4.58 -15.01
C ALA A 152 -4.79 4.89 -15.90
N CYS A 153 -4.83 4.41 -17.15
CA CYS A 153 -6.00 4.55 -18.02
C CYS A 153 -7.28 3.98 -17.38
N LEU A 154 -7.20 2.80 -16.76
CA LEU A 154 -8.32 2.16 -16.08
C LEU A 154 -8.68 2.85 -14.75
N ALA A 155 -7.70 3.34 -13.99
CA ALA A 155 -7.95 4.11 -12.77
C ALA A 155 -8.69 5.42 -13.04
N SER A 156 -8.51 6.03 -14.22
CA SER A 156 -9.30 7.18 -14.68
C SER A 156 -10.71 6.82 -15.19
N HIS A 157 -11.01 5.53 -15.37
CA HIS A 157 -12.29 5.03 -15.90
C HIS A 157 -12.87 3.91 -15.01
N PRO A 158 -13.21 4.21 -13.73
CA PRO A 158 -13.81 3.23 -12.83
C PRO A 158 -15.21 2.78 -13.29
N ASP A 159 -15.85 3.54 -14.18
CA ASP A 159 -17.08 3.15 -14.89
C ASP A 159 -16.90 1.89 -15.75
N MET A 160 -15.66 1.54 -16.13
CA MET A 160 -15.35 0.32 -16.88
C MET A 160 -15.13 -0.92 -16.00
N ILE A 161 -15.21 -0.85 -14.67
CA ILE A 161 -14.88 -1.98 -13.76
C ILE A 161 -16.17 -2.69 -13.31
N PRO A 162 -16.51 -3.89 -13.83
CA PRO A 162 -17.81 -4.52 -13.56
C PRO A 162 -18.01 -4.88 -12.09
N ALA A 163 -16.94 -5.22 -11.36
CA ALA A 163 -16.99 -5.49 -9.93
C ALA A 163 -17.30 -4.25 -9.04
N SER A 164 -17.23 -3.05 -9.62
CA SER A 164 -17.45 -1.77 -8.92
C SER A 164 -18.63 -0.96 -9.48
N HIS A 165 -19.20 -1.36 -10.63
CA HIS A 165 -20.28 -0.66 -11.31
C HIS A 165 -21.50 -1.57 -11.54
N ASP A 166 -21.45 -2.47 -12.53
CA ASP A 166 -22.39 -3.60 -12.67
C ASP A 166 -21.65 -4.84 -13.18
N ALA A 167 -21.75 -5.96 -12.45
CA ALA A 167 -21.11 -7.22 -12.76
C ALA A 167 -21.58 -7.86 -14.09
N ASN A 168 -22.67 -7.37 -14.68
CA ASN A 168 -23.18 -7.82 -15.98
C ASN A 168 -23.09 -6.75 -17.09
N MET A 169 -22.42 -5.60 -16.86
CA MET A 169 -22.49 -4.43 -17.76
C MET A 169 -22.12 -4.72 -19.23
N TYR A 170 -21.29 -5.73 -19.50
CA TYR A 170 -20.90 -6.17 -20.85
C TYR A 170 -21.67 -7.40 -21.36
N ARG A 171 -22.39 -8.12 -20.49
CA ARG A 171 -23.11 -9.35 -20.85
C ARG A 171 -24.39 -9.02 -21.60
N ASN A 172 -24.46 -9.42 -22.87
CA ASN A 172 -25.58 -9.11 -23.78
C ASN A 172 -25.80 -7.60 -24.02
N ASN A 173 -24.83 -6.75 -23.70
CA ASN A 173 -24.89 -5.31 -23.91
C ASN A 173 -23.85 -4.93 -24.98
N PRO A 174 -24.23 -4.85 -26.27
CA PRO A 174 -23.29 -4.50 -27.33
C PRO A 174 -22.73 -3.09 -27.19
N GLU A 175 -23.51 -2.13 -26.68
CA GLU A 175 -23.13 -0.72 -26.71
C GLU A 175 -21.97 -0.40 -25.75
N ASP A 176 -22.05 -0.86 -24.50
CA ASP A 176 -20.96 -0.68 -23.54
C ASP A 176 -19.75 -1.57 -23.86
N THR A 177 -19.99 -2.76 -24.41
CA THR A 177 -18.93 -3.65 -24.90
C THR A 177 -18.13 -2.99 -26.04
N ASP A 178 -18.82 -2.41 -27.02
CA ASP A 178 -18.20 -1.73 -28.16
C ASP A 178 -17.50 -0.42 -27.73
N ARG A 179 -18.10 0.33 -26.80
CA ARG A 179 -17.52 1.53 -26.18
C ARG A 179 -16.22 1.21 -25.44
N ALA A 180 -16.22 0.14 -24.64
CA ALA A 180 -15.05 -0.30 -23.87
C ALA A 180 -13.92 -0.81 -24.77
N ILE A 181 -14.24 -1.47 -25.89
CA ILE A 181 -13.26 -1.86 -26.91
C ILE A 181 -12.59 -0.64 -27.56
N ILE A 182 -13.39 0.35 -28.00
CA ILE A 182 -12.85 1.57 -28.62
C ILE A 182 -11.94 2.34 -27.65
N ARG A 183 -12.36 2.50 -26.39
CA ARG A 183 -11.52 3.09 -25.32
C ARG A 183 -10.22 2.29 -25.12
N THR A 184 -10.29 0.96 -25.05
CA THR A 184 -9.12 0.09 -24.81
C THR A 184 -8.10 0.14 -25.96
N VAL A 185 -8.58 0.10 -27.21
CA VAL A 185 -7.74 0.18 -28.41
C VAL A 185 -7.05 1.54 -28.51
N ALA A 186 -7.77 2.63 -28.23
CA ALA A 186 -7.21 3.98 -28.22
C ALA A 186 -6.20 4.19 -27.08
N ALA A 187 -6.55 3.77 -25.85
CA ALA A 187 -5.66 3.83 -24.69
C ALA A 187 -4.34 3.10 -24.94
N TYR A 188 -4.38 1.92 -25.57
CA TYR A 188 -3.17 1.17 -25.92
C TYR A 188 -2.28 1.94 -26.91
N ALA A 189 -2.85 2.60 -27.92
CA ALA A 189 -2.08 3.40 -28.88
C ALA A 189 -1.36 4.58 -28.21
N VAL A 190 -2.05 5.29 -27.31
CA VAL A 190 -1.48 6.43 -26.57
C VAL A 190 -0.39 5.96 -25.61
N VAL A 191 -0.65 4.92 -24.80
CA VAL A 191 0.35 4.33 -23.89
C VAL A 191 1.58 3.83 -24.67
N PHE A 192 1.38 3.15 -25.80
CA PHE A 192 2.48 2.69 -26.66
C PHE A 192 3.37 3.84 -27.15
N GLY A 193 2.74 4.92 -27.64
CA GLY A 193 3.45 6.10 -28.11
C GLY A 193 4.20 6.84 -26.99
N LEU A 194 3.54 7.04 -25.84
CA LEU A 194 4.14 7.62 -24.63
C LEU A 194 5.37 6.84 -24.17
N VAL A 195 5.29 5.50 -24.15
CA VAL A 195 6.40 4.63 -23.76
C VAL A 195 7.56 4.67 -24.76
N ASN A 196 7.28 4.60 -26.07
CA ASN A 196 8.35 4.66 -27.07
C ASN A 196 9.03 6.04 -27.12
N SER A 197 8.26 7.12 -26.99
CA SER A 197 8.78 8.49 -26.91
C SER A 197 9.63 8.70 -25.65
N HIS A 198 9.13 8.30 -24.48
CA HIS A 198 9.85 8.38 -23.19
C HIS A 198 11.18 7.62 -23.23
N ARG A 199 11.16 6.36 -23.68
CA ARG A 199 12.37 5.52 -23.82
C ARG A 199 13.42 6.10 -24.77
N LYS A 200 13.00 6.87 -25.79
CA LYS A 200 13.90 7.51 -26.76
C LYS A 200 14.26 8.96 -26.40
N GLY A 201 13.77 9.50 -25.26
CA GLY A 201 13.95 10.90 -24.90
C GLY A 201 13.28 11.90 -25.85
N LEU A 202 12.29 11.44 -26.63
CA LEU A 202 11.60 12.24 -27.64
C LEU A 202 10.41 12.98 -27.02
N ARG A 203 10.15 14.20 -27.50
CA ARG A 203 8.91 14.92 -27.18
C ARG A 203 7.73 14.16 -27.77
N PHE A 204 6.82 13.69 -26.91
CA PHE A 204 5.55 13.10 -27.33
C PHE A 204 4.75 14.08 -28.21
N MET A 205 4.23 13.57 -29.32
CA MET A 205 3.34 14.29 -30.23
C MET A 205 1.93 13.72 -30.08
N PRO A 206 0.91 14.54 -29.71
CA PRO A 206 -0.45 14.04 -29.54
C PRO A 206 -1.06 13.54 -30.88
N PRO A 207 -2.08 12.67 -30.81
CA PRO A 207 -2.84 12.24 -31.98
C PRO A 207 -3.60 13.41 -32.61
N SER A 208 -4.00 13.28 -33.87
CA SER A 208 -4.75 14.32 -34.59
C SER A 208 -5.90 13.75 -35.41
N ARG A 209 -7.02 14.47 -35.43
CA ARG A 209 -8.13 14.26 -36.38
C ARG A 209 -7.60 14.29 -37.82
N GLY A 210 -8.16 13.44 -38.70
CA GLY A 210 -7.77 13.35 -40.11
C GLY A 210 -6.52 12.50 -40.41
N ARG A 211 -5.99 11.76 -39.42
CA ARG A 211 -5.01 10.68 -39.60
C ARG A 211 -5.65 9.33 -39.28
N SER A 212 -5.22 8.28 -39.97
CA SER A 212 -5.56 6.89 -39.62
C SER A 212 -4.99 6.49 -38.25
N TYR A 213 -5.52 5.41 -37.67
CA TYR A 213 -5.04 4.85 -36.40
C TYR A 213 -3.52 4.59 -36.40
N TYR A 214 -2.95 4.02 -37.48
CA TYR A 214 -1.51 3.76 -37.55
C TYR A 214 -0.65 4.98 -37.86
N GLU A 215 -1.16 6.00 -38.56
CA GLU A 215 -0.44 7.28 -38.66
C GLU A 215 -0.35 7.96 -37.29
N ASN A 216 -1.44 7.97 -36.53
CA ASN A 216 -1.45 8.50 -35.16
C ASN A 216 -0.51 7.68 -34.25
N LEU A 217 -0.50 6.35 -34.34
CA LEU A 217 0.43 5.50 -33.58
C LEU A 217 1.90 5.78 -33.93
N PHE A 218 2.24 5.93 -35.22
CA PHE A 218 3.60 6.28 -35.65
C PHE A 218 4.03 7.67 -35.15
N VAL A 219 3.14 8.66 -35.23
CA VAL A 219 3.40 10.03 -34.73
C VAL A 219 3.60 10.04 -33.23
N MET A 220 2.69 9.42 -32.47
CA MET A 220 2.78 9.31 -31.01
C MET A 220 4.03 8.55 -30.53
N ALA A 221 4.52 7.59 -31.34
CA ALA A 221 5.75 6.86 -31.09
C ALA A 221 7.03 7.55 -31.61
N GLY A 222 6.94 8.73 -32.24
CA GLY A 222 8.09 9.43 -32.80
C GLY A 222 8.71 8.78 -34.05
N LEU A 223 8.00 7.89 -34.73
CA LEU A 223 8.41 7.25 -35.99
C LEU A 223 8.08 8.13 -37.20
N VAL A 224 8.64 9.34 -37.20
CA VAL A 224 8.41 10.39 -38.21
C VAL A 224 9.72 10.96 -38.74
N ASP A 225 9.70 11.44 -39.98
CA ASP A 225 10.79 12.27 -40.49
C ASP A 225 10.84 13.60 -39.72
N SER A 226 12.04 13.97 -39.25
CA SER A 226 12.25 15.11 -38.36
C SER A 226 12.05 16.48 -39.01
N ARG A 227 11.94 16.55 -40.35
CA ARG A 227 11.72 17.80 -41.11
C ARG A 227 10.24 18.04 -41.42
N THR A 228 9.47 16.97 -41.60
CA THR A 228 8.07 17.00 -42.06
C THR A 228 7.06 16.59 -41.00
N GLY A 229 7.50 15.96 -39.90
CA GLY A 229 6.62 15.48 -38.82
C GLY A 229 5.62 14.40 -39.29
N ARG A 230 5.95 13.68 -40.37
CA ARG A 230 5.09 12.66 -40.99
C ARG A 230 5.76 11.28 -40.97
N PRO A 231 4.99 10.19 -40.83
CA PRO A 231 5.50 8.83 -41.00
C PRO A 231 6.07 8.61 -42.40
N ASP A 232 7.10 7.77 -42.51
CA ASP A 232 7.56 7.26 -43.79
C ASP A 232 6.48 6.37 -44.43
N ARG A 233 6.13 6.64 -45.69
CA ARG A 233 5.03 5.96 -46.40
C ARG A 233 5.29 4.48 -46.64
N VAL A 234 6.53 4.08 -46.90
CA VAL A 234 6.90 2.68 -47.15
C VAL A 234 6.83 1.91 -45.83
N LYS A 235 7.43 2.43 -44.77
CA LYS A 235 7.43 1.84 -43.43
C LYS A 235 6.02 1.71 -42.85
N LEU A 236 5.18 2.73 -43.01
CA LEU A 236 3.76 2.69 -42.61
C LEU A 236 2.98 1.63 -43.40
N SER A 237 3.14 1.58 -44.73
CA SER A 237 2.52 0.56 -45.59
C SER A 237 3.00 -0.87 -45.24
N CYS A 238 4.26 -1.03 -44.87
CA CYS A 238 4.82 -2.30 -44.39
C CYS A 238 4.22 -2.71 -43.04
N PHE A 239 4.06 -1.77 -42.09
CA PHE A 239 3.41 -2.04 -40.81
C PHE A 239 1.94 -2.45 -40.97
N ARG A 240 1.18 -1.71 -41.82
CA ARG A 240 -0.22 -2.03 -42.17
C ARG A 240 -0.35 -3.43 -42.79
N ARG A 241 0.51 -3.77 -43.75
CA ARG A 241 0.46 -5.10 -44.40
C ARG A 241 0.86 -6.21 -43.42
N PHE A 242 1.87 -5.97 -42.58
CA PHE A 242 2.27 -6.95 -41.56
C PHE A 242 1.21 -7.13 -40.46
N SER A 243 0.48 -6.07 -40.10
CA SER A 243 -0.56 -6.15 -39.08
C SER A 243 -1.75 -7.02 -39.49
N ILE A 244 -2.03 -7.19 -40.78
CA ILE A 244 -3.04 -8.15 -41.26
C ILE A 244 -2.62 -9.56 -40.82
N LEU A 245 -1.37 -9.94 -41.13
CA LEU A 245 -0.79 -11.26 -40.82
C LEU A 245 -0.71 -11.56 -39.31
N ASN A 246 -0.73 -10.51 -38.47
CA ASN A 246 -0.68 -10.60 -37.02
C ASN A 246 -2.00 -10.26 -36.31
N SER A 247 -3.03 -9.81 -37.03
CA SER A 247 -4.25 -9.21 -36.46
C SER A 247 -4.96 -10.13 -35.48
N ASP A 248 -5.08 -11.41 -35.84
CA ASP A 248 -5.45 -12.50 -34.97
C ASP A 248 -4.65 -13.78 -35.32
N HIS A 249 -4.64 -14.77 -34.42
CA HIS A 249 -4.17 -16.13 -34.71
C HIS A 249 -4.93 -17.19 -33.88
N GLY A 250 -6.24 -16.97 -33.67
CA GLY A 250 -7.12 -17.80 -32.87
C GLY A 250 -6.69 -17.88 -31.41
N MET A 251 -6.81 -19.06 -30.82
CA MET A 251 -6.47 -19.35 -29.40
C MET A 251 -4.96 -19.38 -29.10
N ALA A 252 -4.20 -18.45 -29.67
CA ALA A 252 -2.84 -18.10 -29.26
C ALA A 252 -2.81 -17.65 -27.79
N LEU A 253 -1.64 -17.71 -27.14
CA LEU A 253 -1.52 -17.49 -25.69
C LEU A 253 -2.04 -16.11 -25.26
N THR A 254 -1.80 -15.04 -26.02
CA THR A 254 -2.37 -13.70 -25.76
C THR A 254 -3.89 -13.69 -25.69
N VAL A 255 -4.56 -14.36 -26.63
CA VAL A 255 -6.03 -14.47 -26.68
C VAL A 255 -6.54 -15.39 -25.55
N PHE A 256 -5.91 -16.54 -25.33
CA PHE A 256 -6.30 -17.44 -24.25
C PHE A 256 -6.11 -16.80 -22.85
N SER A 257 -5.03 -16.06 -22.63
CA SER A 257 -4.81 -15.33 -21.37
C SER A 257 -5.80 -14.18 -21.18
N ALA A 258 -6.18 -13.46 -22.25
CA ALA A 258 -7.27 -12.49 -22.19
C ALA A 258 -8.61 -13.15 -21.84
N LEU A 259 -8.94 -14.28 -22.47
CA LEU A 259 -10.20 -15.01 -22.22
C LEU A 259 -10.24 -15.73 -20.86
N ALA A 260 -9.09 -16.14 -20.32
CA ALA A 260 -9.00 -16.65 -18.95
C ALA A 260 -9.46 -15.57 -17.95
N THR A 261 -8.94 -14.35 -18.08
CA THR A 261 -9.35 -13.19 -17.26
C THR A 261 -10.78 -12.74 -17.59
N SER A 262 -11.19 -12.72 -18.86
CA SER A 262 -12.56 -12.33 -19.23
C SER A 262 -13.62 -13.33 -18.75
N SER A 263 -13.24 -14.57 -18.42
CA SER A 263 -14.15 -15.59 -17.88
C SER A 263 -14.67 -15.27 -16.46
N SER A 264 -14.03 -14.35 -15.74
CA SER A 264 -14.55 -13.69 -14.52
C SER A 264 -15.28 -12.37 -14.79
N LEU A 265 -15.68 -12.11 -16.04
CA LEU A 265 -16.37 -10.88 -16.49
C LEU A 265 -15.54 -9.60 -16.34
N THR A 266 -14.22 -9.75 -16.42
CA THR A 266 -13.27 -8.66 -16.25
C THR A 266 -13.22 -7.74 -17.48
N ASP A 267 -12.94 -6.46 -17.23
CA ASP A 267 -12.89 -5.38 -18.22
C ASP A 267 -11.81 -5.60 -19.31
N PRO A 268 -11.93 -4.96 -20.48
CA PRO A 268 -11.03 -5.22 -21.60
C PRO A 268 -9.60 -4.67 -21.38
N ILE A 269 -9.39 -3.67 -20.51
CA ILE A 269 -8.05 -3.14 -20.22
C ILE A 269 -7.28 -4.11 -19.31
N SER A 270 -7.90 -4.64 -18.25
CA SER A 270 -7.32 -5.69 -17.41
C SER A 270 -7.10 -7.00 -18.17
N CYS A 271 -8.00 -7.36 -19.08
CA CYS A 271 -7.79 -8.49 -20.00
C CYS A 271 -6.58 -8.24 -20.92
N LEU A 272 -6.42 -7.02 -21.44
CA LEU A 272 -5.27 -6.63 -22.27
C LEU A 272 -3.96 -6.60 -21.46
N ILE A 273 -3.96 -6.13 -20.21
CA ILE A 273 -2.81 -6.21 -19.28
C ILE A 273 -2.39 -7.68 -19.07
N THR A 274 -3.36 -8.59 -18.92
CA THR A 274 -3.07 -10.03 -18.83
C THR A 274 -2.43 -10.55 -20.14
N ALA A 275 -2.99 -10.16 -21.30
CA ALA A 275 -2.43 -10.52 -22.60
C ALA A 275 -1.00 -9.99 -22.79
N ILE A 276 -0.73 -8.74 -22.41
CA ILE A 276 0.61 -8.10 -22.44
C ILE A 276 1.62 -8.90 -21.61
N GLY A 277 1.27 -9.27 -20.37
CA GLY A 277 2.13 -10.10 -19.53
C GLY A 277 2.41 -11.48 -20.14
N SER A 278 1.42 -12.09 -20.81
CA SER A 278 1.58 -13.38 -21.49
C SER A 278 2.43 -13.30 -22.77
N ALA A 279 2.38 -12.16 -23.49
CA ALA A 279 3.11 -11.94 -24.74
C ALA A 279 4.62 -11.88 -24.54
N TRP A 280 5.07 -11.23 -23.45
CA TRP A 280 6.48 -11.05 -23.13
C TRP A 280 7.21 -12.34 -22.73
N GLY A 281 6.50 -13.46 -22.60
CA GLY A 281 7.12 -14.77 -22.39
C GLY A 281 8.02 -15.17 -23.57
N PRO A 282 9.21 -15.76 -23.32
CA PRO A 282 10.16 -16.15 -24.39
C PRO A 282 9.68 -17.33 -25.26
N LEU A 283 8.55 -17.95 -24.90
CA LEU A 283 7.84 -18.96 -25.70
C LEU A 283 6.66 -18.36 -26.50
N HIS A 284 6.49 -17.04 -26.49
CA HIS A 284 5.53 -16.32 -27.33
C HIS A 284 6.20 -15.11 -28.01
N PHE A 285 5.72 -13.86 -27.88
CA PHE A 285 6.31 -12.73 -28.60
C PHE A 285 7.74 -12.40 -28.13
N GLY A 286 8.10 -12.71 -26.89
CA GLY A 286 9.48 -12.67 -26.39
C GLY A 286 10.45 -13.64 -27.10
N ALA A 287 9.95 -14.56 -27.93
CA ALA A 287 10.78 -15.36 -28.83
C ALA A 287 11.48 -14.50 -29.89
N THR A 288 10.96 -13.32 -30.24
CA THR A 288 11.58 -12.41 -31.24
C THR A 288 12.86 -11.77 -30.70
N GLU A 289 12.86 -11.32 -29.45
CA GLU A 289 14.06 -10.85 -28.74
C GLU A 289 15.06 -12.00 -28.56
N SER A 290 14.57 -13.18 -28.17
CA SER A 290 15.37 -14.40 -28.00
C SER A 290 16.06 -14.81 -29.31
N ALA A 291 15.33 -14.80 -30.44
CA ALA A 291 15.87 -15.07 -31.77
C ALA A 291 16.94 -14.05 -32.17
N LYS A 292 16.65 -12.75 -32.04
CA LYS A 292 17.62 -11.69 -32.37
C LYS A 292 18.87 -11.71 -31.50
N ARG A 293 18.76 -12.19 -30.24
CA ARG A 293 19.90 -12.52 -29.39
C ARG A 293 20.66 -13.75 -29.91
N THR A 294 19.99 -14.86 -30.17
CA THR A 294 20.63 -16.08 -30.73
C THR A 294 21.38 -15.78 -32.04
N LEU A 295 20.84 -14.96 -32.94
CA LEU A 295 21.54 -14.54 -34.15
C LEU A 295 22.82 -13.74 -33.87
N ARG A 296 22.83 -12.89 -32.83
CA ARG A 296 24.05 -12.18 -32.37
C ARG A 296 25.05 -13.12 -31.70
N ASP A 297 24.57 -14.09 -30.91
CA ASP A 297 25.38 -15.05 -30.19
C ASP A 297 26.04 -16.08 -31.14
N ILE A 298 25.43 -16.37 -32.31
CA ILE A 298 26.04 -17.11 -33.42
C ILE A 298 27.10 -16.25 -34.14
N GLY A 299 26.81 -14.96 -34.35
CA GLY A 299 27.75 -14.00 -34.92
C GLY A 299 27.92 -14.12 -36.44
N GLU A 300 28.92 -14.88 -36.88
CA GLU A 300 29.24 -15.09 -38.29
C GLU A 300 28.86 -16.52 -38.75
N ALA A 301 28.79 -16.75 -40.06
CA ALA A 301 28.09 -17.92 -40.62
C ALA A 301 28.83 -19.26 -40.43
N GLU A 302 30.14 -19.20 -40.20
CA GLU A 302 31.02 -20.34 -39.97
C GLU A 302 30.64 -21.10 -38.69
N ASN A 303 29.91 -20.45 -37.77
CA ASN A 303 29.40 -21.04 -36.54
C ASN A 303 28.07 -21.81 -36.70
N ILE A 304 27.38 -21.68 -37.85
CA ILE A 304 26.06 -22.31 -38.09
C ILE A 304 26.10 -23.84 -37.94
N PRO A 305 27.12 -24.60 -38.42
CA PRO A 305 27.17 -26.05 -38.23
C PRO A 305 27.26 -26.45 -36.74
N GLY A 306 28.01 -25.70 -35.93
CA GLY A 306 28.11 -25.92 -34.48
C GLY A 306 26.82 -25.57 -33.74
N TYR A 307 26.12 -24.52 -34.19
CA TYR A 307 24.79 -24.19 -33.69
C TYR A 307 23.77 -25.29 -34.00
N ILE A 308 23.70 -25.76 -35.25
CA ILE A 308 22.81 -26.85 -35.67
C ILE A 308 23.14 -28.16 -34.92
N HIS A 309 24.41 -28.48 -34.68
CA HIS A 309 24.78 -29.63 -33.85
C HIS A 309 24.16 -29.51 -32.44
N ASN A 310 24.26 -28.35 -31.79
CA ASN A 310 23.66 -28.13 -30.46
C ASN A 310 22.12 -28.16 -30.47
N VAL A 311 21.48 -27.81 -31.59
CA VAL A 311 20.02 -28.02 -31.76
C VAL A 311 19.69 -29.53 -31.78
N LYS A 312 20.45 -30.34 -32.51
CA LYS A 312 20.22 -31.80 -32.60
C LYS A 312 20.40 -32.51 -31.26
N GLN A 313 21.34 -32.06 -30.43
CA GLN A 313 21.52 -32.55 -29.05
C GLN A 313 20.45 -32.02 -28.06
N GLY A 314 19.54 -31.14 -28.50
CA GLY A 314 18.51 -30.54 -27.65
C GLY A 314 19.01 -29.49 -26.66
N HIS A 315 20.30 -29.10 -26.72
CA HIS A 315 20.89 -28.07 -25.86
C HIS A 315 20.28 -26.68 -26.10
N VAL A 316 19.93 -26.38 -27.36
CA VAL A 316 19.32 -25.12 -27.79
C VAL A 316 18.18 -25.40 -28.77
N LYS A 317 17.39 -24.36 -29.09
CA LYS A 317 16.34 -24.42 -30.12
C LYS A 317 16.54 -23.35 -31.17
N VAL A 318 16.07 -23.63 -32.38
CA VAL A 318 15.88 -22.59 -33.41
C VAL A 318 14.56 -21.89 -33.12
N PHE A 319 14.63 -20.67 -32.59
CA PHE A 319 13.45 -19.81 -32.44
C PHE A 319 12.91 -19.47 -33.84
N GLY A 320 11.58 -19.48 -34.01
CA GLY A 320 10.94 -19.29 -35.32
C GLY A 320 10.89 -20.54 -36.22
N TYR A 321 11.23 -21.72 -35.69
CA TYR A 321 11.18 -23.00 -36.41
C TYR A 321 10.20 -23.98 -35.78
N GLY A 322 9.49 -24.71 -36.65
CA GLY A 322 8.32 -25.50 -36.29
C GLY A 322 7.12 -24.64 -35.89
N HIS A 323 5.94 -25.24 -35.87
CA HIS A 323 4.72 -24.60 -35.40
C HIS A 323 3.81 -25.63 -34.72
N ARG A 324 2.94 -25.19 -33.79
CA ARG A 324 1.99 -26.09 -33.09
C ARG A 324 0.95 -26.69 -34.06
N SER A 325 0.64 -25.94 -35.10
CA SER A 325 -0.48 -26.17 -36.02
C SER A 325 -0.05 -26.42 -37.47
N TYR A 326 0.59 -25.46 -38.17
CA TYR A 326 1.18 -25.68 -39.49
C TYR A 326 2.20 -26.84 -39.47
N LYS A 327 2.02 -27.81 -40.37
CA LYS A 327 3.00 -28.87 -40.68
C LYS A 327 3.76 -28.63 -41.98
N GLY A 328 3.29 -27.71 -42.83
CA GLY A 328 4.05 -27.15 -43.94
C GLY A 328 4.65 -25.78 -43.59
N ILE A 329 5.02 -25.02 -44.62
CA ILE A 329 5.46 -23.62 -44.48
C ILE A 329 4.30 -22.75 -43.99
N ASP A 330 4.55 -21.92 -42.97
CA ASP A 330 3.56 -20.97 -42.44
C ASP A 330 3.12 -19.97 -43.55
N PRO A 331 1.82 -19.82 -43.84
CA PRO A 331 1.32 -18.96 -44.92
C PRO A 331 1.64 -17.47 -44.75
N ARG A 332 2.08 -17.04 -43.55
CA ARG A 332 2.57 -15.68 -43.32
C ARG A 332 3.97 -15.46 -43.89
N VAL A 333 4.78 -16.50 -44.10
CA VAL A 333 6.20 -16.36 -44.53
C VAL A 333 6.35 -15.76 -45.93
N PRO A 334 5.63 -16.19 -46.99
CA PRO A 334 5.71 -15.54 -48.30
C PRO A 334 5.35 -14.03 -48.30
N PRO A 335 4.22 -13.56 -47.71
CA PRO A 335 3.95 -12.13 -47.64
C PRO A 335 4.91 -11.35 -46.73
N ILE A 336 5.44 -11.95 -45.65
CA ILE A 336 6.52 -11.35 -44.84
C ILE A 336 7.77 -11.09 -45.69
N ARG A 337 8.16 -12.05 -46.53
CA ARG A 337 9.28 -11.88 -47.47
C ARG A 337 9.04 -10.78 -48.51
N SER A 338 7.80 -10.56 -48.91
CA SER A 338 7.42 -9.44 -49.77
C SER A 338 7.66 -8.11 -49.04
N ILE A 339 7.15 -7.97 -47.81
CA ILE A 339 7.34 -6.76 -46.98
C ILE A 339 8.82 -6.47 -46.70
N LEU A 340 9.64 -7.50 -46.48
CA LEU A 340 11.09 -7.33 -46.24
C LEU A 340 11.89 -6.92 -47.49
N LYS A 341 11.37 -7.14 -48.71
CA LYS A 341 11.96 -6.57 -49.93
C LYS A 341 11.69 -5.07 -50.03
N ASP A 342 10.47 -4.65 -49.72
CA ASP A 342 10.06 -3.23 -49.74
C ASP A 342 10.81 -2.38 -48.70
N LEU A 343 11.38 -2.99 -47.66
CA LEU A 343 12.14 -2.35 -46.58
C LEU A 343 13.67 -2.32 -46.80
N ASP A 344 14.15 -2.85 -47.93
CA ASP A 344 15.57 -3.05 -48.28
C ASP A 344 16.45 -3.60 -47.14
N MET A 345 16.26 -4.89 -46.83
CA MET A 345 17.13 -5.62 -45.90
C MET A 345 18.53 -5.94 -46.47
N SER A 346 18.91 -5.46 -47.66
CA SER A 346 20.13 -5.91 -48.36
C SER A 346 21.44 -5.60 -47.62
N ALA A 347 21.44 -4.67 -46.67
CA ALA A 347 22.59 -4.33 -45.83
C ALA A 347 22.68 -5.12 -44.51
N ASP A 348 21.59 -5.72 -44.01
CA ASP A 348 21.55 -6.29 -42.66
C ASP A 348 22.29 -7.64 -42.57
N LYS A 349 23.33 -7.69 -41.73
CA LYS A 349 24.13 -8.90 -41.46
C LYS A 349 23.31 -10.03 -40.79
N LEU A 350 22.47 -9.70 -39.82
CA LEU A 350 21.67 -10.68 -39.08
C LEU A 350 20.55 -11.27 -39.96
N PHE A 351 20.01 -10.48 -40.89
CA PHE A 351 19.07 -10.98 -41.90
C PHE A 351 19.73 -12.01 -42.82
N LYS A 352 20.92 -11.69 -43.36
CA LYS A 352 21.73 -12.63 -44.15
C LYS A 352 22.13 -13.87 -43.36
N LEU A 353 22.40 -13.75 -42.06
CA LEU A 353 22.66 -14.89 -41.18
C LEU A 353 21.41 -15.77 -41.03
N ALA A 354 20.23 -15.18 -40.84
CA ALA A 354 18.97 -15.91 -40.77
C ALA A 354 18.64 -16.65 -42.08
N GLU A 355 18.90 -16.05 -43.25
CA GLU A 355 18.81 -16.76 -44.54
C GLU A 355 19.79 -17.94 -44.66
N ARG A 356 21.01 -17.81 -44.14
CA ARG A 356 22.00 -18.90 -44.14
C ARG A 356 21.58 -20.03 -43.19
N ILE A 357 21.02 -19.68 -42.01
CA ILE A 357 20.46 -20.65 -41.06
C ILE A 357 19.28 -21.40 -41.68
N GLU A 358 18.36 -20.72 -42.39
CA GLU A 358 17.29 -21.41 -43.11
C GLU A 358 17.87 -22.41 -44.13
N ARG A 359 18.75 -21.97 -45.02
CA ARG A 359 19.34 -22.84 -46.05
C ARG A 359 20.06 -24.04 -45.44
N ALA A 360 20.64 -23.91 -44.25
CA ALA A 360 21.22 -25.03 -43.53
C ALA A 360 20.15 -25.97 -42.94
N CYS A 361 19.13 -25.45 -42.24
CA CYS A 361 18.05 -26.25 -41.67
C CYS A 361 17.22 -26.98 -42.75
N SER A 362 16.85 -26.32 -43.85
CA SER A 362 16.02 -26.90 -44.91
C SER A 362 16.70 -27.99 -45.73
N ASN A 363 18.04 -28.08 -45.67
CA ASN A 363 18.82 -29.15 -46.31
C ASN A 363 19.26 -30.25 -45.33
N ASP A 364 18.84 -30.18 -44.06
CA ASP A 364 19.28 -31.08 -43.00
C ASP A 364 18.15 -32.04 -42.58
N ALA A 365 18.40 -33.34 -42.74
CA ALA A 365 17.47 -34.42 -42.46
C ALA A 365 16.80 -34.33 -41.08
N TYR A 366 17.49 -33.80 -40.06
CA TYR A 366 16.91 -33.64 -38.73
C TYR A 366 15.62 -32.81 -38.76
N PHE A 367 15.60 -31.73 -39.53
CA PHE A 367 14.47 -30.80 -39.60
C PHE A 367 13.39 -31.29 -40.56
N THR A 368 13.78 -31.84 -41.72
CA THR A 368 12.82 -32.29 -42.75
C THR A 368 12.04 -33.53 -42.29
N GLU A 369 12.69 -34.52 -41.66
CA GLU A 369 12.03 -35.69 -41.04
C GLU A 369 11.04 -35.32 -39.93
N ARG A 370 11.22 -34.16 -39.29
CA ARG A 370 10.44 -33.68 -38.14
C ARG A 370 9.46 -32.56 -38.49
N GLU A 371 9.30 -32.26 -39.78
CA GLU A 371 8.41 -31.21 -40.30
C GLU A 371 8.69 -29.82 -39.70
N LEU A 372 9.96 -29.54 -39.36
CA LEU A 372 10.39 -28.31 -38.69
C LEU A 372 10.68 -27.21 -39.72
N TYR A 373 9.61 -26.68 -40.32
CA TYR A 373 9.68 -25.56 -41.27
C TYR A 373 9.80 -24.20 -40.57
N VAL A 374 10.25 -23.19 -41.31
CA VAL A 374 10.27 -21.79 -40.87
C VAL A 374 8.85 -21.26 -40.67
N ASN A 375 8.63 -20.53 -39.58
CA ASN A 375 7.37 -19.86 -39.28
C ASN A 375 7.47 -18.33 -39.43
N GLY A 376 6.32 -17.63 -39.40
CA GLY A 376 6.27 -16.18 -39.63
C GLY A 376 7.09 -15.36 -38.63
N ASP A 377 7.31 -15.86 -37.41
CA ASP A 377 7.96 -15.12 -36.34
C ASP A 377 9.50 -15.08 -36.50
N PHE A 378 10.08 -16.03 -37.27
CA PHE A 378 11.51 -16.04 -37.65
C PHE A 378 11.92 -14.79 -38.43
N TYR A 379 11.06 -14.36 -39.36
CA TYR A 379 11.31 -13.18 -40.21
C TYR A 379 10.58 -11.92 -39.74
N GLY A 380 9.44 -12.06 -39.04
CA GLY A 380 8.61 -10.95 -38.61
C GLY A 380 9.33 -9.93 -37.72
N HIS A 381 10.34 -10.34 -36.95
CA HIS A 381 11.10 -9.41 -36.11
C HIS A 381 11.95 -8.41 -36.92
N PHE A 382 12.35 -8.75 -38.15
CA PHE A 382 13.14 -7.85 -39.01
C PHE A 382 12.32 -6.66 -39.50
N ILE A 383 11.02 -6.87 -39.78
CA ILE A 383 10.08 -5.83 -40.24
C ILE A 383 10.06 -4.68 -39.23
N PHE A 384 9.85 -4.98 -37.95
CA PHE A 384 9.84 -3.96 -36.90
C PHE A 384 11.17 -3.20 -36.78
N THR A 385 12.30 -3.89 -36.90
CA THR A 385 13.62 -3.27 -36.73
C THR A 385 14.01 -2.39 -37.92
N ALA A 386 13.59 -2.75 -39.14
CA ALA A 386 13.77 -1.90 -40.32
C ALA A 386 12.86 -0.67 -40.30
N ILE A 387 11.64 -0.80 -39.76
CA ILE A 387 10.74 0.34 -39.51
C ILE A 387 11.38 1.32 -38.50
N GLY A 388 11.97 0.82 -37.41
CA GLY A 388 12.70 1.64 -36.43
C GLY A 388 12.32 1.39 -34.96
N PHE A 389 11.66 0.26 -34.67
CA PHE A 389 11.43 -0.20 -33.31
C PHE A 389 12.69 -0.87 -32.74
N ASP A 390 13.01 -0.56 -31.49
CA ASP A 390 14.11 -1.21 -30.79
C ASP A 390 13.69 -2.64 -30.36
N PRO A 391 14.62 -3.61 -30.27
CA PRO A 391 14.27 -5.00 -30.00
C PRO A 391 13.37 -5.22 -28.78
N GLU A 392 13.60 -4.47 -27.69
CA GLU A 392 12.84 -4.57 -26.45
C GLU A 392 11.34 -4.19 -26.59
N ILE A 393 10.96 -3.32 -27.54
CA ILE A 393 9.56 -2.88 -27.71
C ILE A 393 8.81 -3.67 -28.78
N ILE A 394 9.48 -4.60 -29.49
CA ILE A 394 8.85 -5.46 -30.50
C ILE A 394 7.63 -6.24 -29.96
N PRO A 395 7.63 -6.84 -28.75
CA PRO A 395 6.46 -7.53 -28.23
C PRO A 395 5.22 -6.61 -28.11
N ALA A 396 5.42 -5.33 -27.78
CA ALA A 396 4.34 -4.34 -27.77
C ALA A 396 3.93 -3.87 -29.17
N ALA A 397 4.86 -3.76 -30.12
CA ALA A 397 4.56 -3.47 -31.52
C ALA A 397 3.77 -4.61 -32.19
N MET A 398 4.00 -5.87 -31.78
CA MET A 398 3.16 -7.02 -32.15
C MET A 398 1.77 -6.96 -31.50
N LEU A 399 1.67 -6.54 -30.24
CA LEU A 399 0.39 -6.36 -29.56
C LEU A 399 -0.45 -5.22 -30.14
N ALA A 400 0.16 -4.14 -30.65
CA ALA A 400 -0.52 -3.09 -31.41
C ALA A 400 -1.24 -3.60 -32.67
N GLN A 401 -0.91 -4.82 -33.11
CA GLN A 401 -1.53 -5.52 -34.24
C GLN A 401 -2.51 -6.59 -33.70
N ARG A 402 -2.06 -7.44 -32.76
CA ARG A 402 -2.87 -8.52 -32.14
C ARG A 402 -4.06 -8.03 -31.29
N ILE A 403 -4.09 -6.76 -30.90
CA ILE A 403 -5.20 -6.16 -30.14
C ILE A 403 -6.55 -6.30 -30.87
N MET A 404 -6.55 -6.34 -32.22
CA MET A 404 -7.76 -6.56 -33.01
C MET A 404 -8.41 -7.92 -32.70
N GLY A 405 -7.63 -9.01 -32.75
CA GLY A 405 -8.08 -10.35 -32.38
C GLY A 405 -8.45 -10.48 -30.90
N ILE A 406 -7.64 -9.91 -29.99
CA ILE A 406 -7.92 -9.94 -28.55
C ILE A 406 -9.28 -9.29 -28.22
N MET A 407 -9.55 -8.11 -28.78
CA MET A 407 -10.83 -7.41 -28.57
C MET A 407 -12.01 -8.10 -29.25
N ALA A 408 -11.81 -8.67 -30.45
CA ALA A 408 -12.84 -9.46 -31.12
C ALA A 408 -13.23 -10.69 -30.29
N HIS A 409 -12.26 -11.44 -29.78
CA HIS A 409 -12.50 -12.62 -28.94
C HIS A 409 -13.14 -12.23 -27.60
N TRP A 410 -12.68 -11.17 -26.94
CA TRP A 410 -13.30 -10.66 -25.70
C TRP A 410 -14.77 -10.28 -25.93
N ARG A 411 -15.09 -9.60 -27.04
CA ARG A 411 -16.46 -9.25 -27.44
C ARG A 411 -17.34 -10.48 -27.65
N GLU A 412 -16.86 -11.42 -28.47
CA GLU A 412 -17.58 -12.66 -28.76
C GLU A 412 -17.89 -13.40 -27.46
N TYR A 413 -16.93 -13.48 -26.54
CA TYR A 413 -17.07 -14.12 -25.23
C TYR A 413 -18.12 -13.46 -24.30
N MET A 414 -18.16 -12.13 -24.22
CA MET A 414 -19.13 -11.40 -23.39
C MET A 414 -20.55 -11.52 -23.93
N LEU A 415 -20.71 -11.46 -25.26
CA LEU A 415 -22.02 -11.54 -25.91
C LEU A 415 -22.56 -12.99 -25.99
N THR A 416 -21.70 -14.01 -26.11
CA THR A 416 -22.13 -15.43 -26.09
C THR A 416 -22.29 -16.02 -24.67
N ARG A 417 -22.16 -15.20 -23.60
CA ARG A 417 -22.23 -15.62 -22.20
C ARG A 417 -21.22 -16.73 -21.84
N GLY A 418 -19.95 -16.53 -22.16
CA GLY A 418 -18.86 -17.46 -21.83
C GLY A 418 -18.82 -17.85 -20.33
N LYS A 419 -18.40 -19.09 -20.06
CA LYS A 419 -18.41 -19.71 -18.73
C LYS A 419 -17.04 -19.62 -18.06
N LEU A 420 -17.01 -19.35 -16.74
CA LEU A 420 -15.78 -19.29 -15.93
C LEU A 420 -14.82 -20.45 -16.23
N LEU A 421 -13.60 -20.13 -16.67
CA LEU A 421 -12.59 -21.11 -17.06
C LEU A 421 -11.87 -21.65 -15.82
N ARG A 422 -12.45 -22.68 -15.20
CA ARG A 422 -11.99 -23.30 -13.95
C ARG A 422 -11.61 -24.79 -14.15
N PRO A 423 -10.41 -25.10 -14.68
CA PRO A 423 -9.97 -26.47 -14.90
C PRO A 423 -9.70 -27.22 -13.59
N SER A 424 -9.80 -28.55 -13.63
CA SER A 424 -9.39 -29.47 -12.57
C SER A 424 -7.94 -29.93 -12.75
N HIS A 425 -7.33 -30.49 -11.70
CA HIS A 425 -6.00 -31.12 -11.75
C HIS A 425 -6.08 -32.59 -11.31
N ILE A 426 -5.06 -33.38 -11.65
CA ILE A 426 -4.79 -34.67 -11.02
C ILE A 426 -3.94 -34.40 -9.78
N TYR A 427 -4.30 -35.00 -8.64
CA TYR A 427 -3.50 -34.96 -7.42
C TYR A 427 -2.54 -36.15 -7.44
N THR A 428 -1.26 -35.93 -7.11
CA THR A 428 -0.21 -36.95 -7.13
C THR A 428 0.64 -36.94 -5.85
N GLY A 429 0.06 -36.48 -4.74
CA GLY A 429 0.62 -36.66 -3.40
C GLY A 429 0.04 -37.91 -2.73
N GLU A 430 0.51 -38.22 -1.53
CA GLU A 430 -0.10 -39.26 -0.70
C GLU A 430 -1.54 -38.89 -0.34
N ALA A 431 -2.49 -39.75 -0.71
CA ALA A 431 -3.91 -39.59 -0.38
C ALA A 431 -4.35 -40.37 0.88
N GLU A 432 -3.39 -41.01 1.56
CA GLU A 432 -3.60 -41.62 2.87
C GLU A 432 -3.71 -40.58 3.98
N GLU A 433 -4.58 -40.87 4.94
CA GLU A 433 -4.83 -40.00 6.08
C GLU A 433 -3.71 -40.15 7.12
N ARG A 434 -2.66 -39.32 6.97
CA ARG A 434 -1.52 -39.25 7.89
C ARG A 434 -1.99 -38.86 9.30
N LEU A 435 -2.30 -39.87 10.12
CA LEU A 435 -2.69 -39.73 11.52
C LEU A 435 -1.66 -38.88 12.28
N LEU A 436 -2.07 -37.68 12.71
CA LEU A 436 -1.27 -36.85 13.60
C LEU A 436 -1.02 -37.58 14.93
N PRO A 437 0.17 -37.46 15.56
CA PRO A 437 0.47 -38.15 16.82
C PRO A 437 -0.46 -37.77 17.98
N LYS A 438 -1.54 -38.55 18.13
CA LYS A 438 -2.48 -38.63 19.26
C LYS A 438 -2.68 -37.34 20.08
N LEU A 439 -3.68 -36.54 19.70
CA LEU A 439 -4.56 -35.99 20.75
C LEU A 439 -5.34 -37.14 21.39
N ASN A 440 -5.68 -37.02 22.67
CA ASN A 440 -6.26 -38.11 23.45
C ASN A 440 -7.65 -38.53 22.94
N GLN A 441 -7.94 -39.83 22.98
CA GLN A 441 -9.12 -40.47 22.37
C GLN A 441 -10.50 -40.08 22.94
N ALA A 442 -10.56 -39.16 23.92
CA ALA A 442 -11.82 -38.73 24.55
C ALA A 442 -12.77 -37.98 23.60
N THR A 443 -12.24 -37.29 22.57
CA THR A 443 -13.05 -36.39 21.72
C THR A 443 -13.79 -37.11 20.58
N LEU A 444 -13.44 -38.36 20.26
CA LEU A 444 -13.91 -39.05 19.04
C LEU A 444 -15.36 -39.57 19.12
N VAL A 445 -16.00 -39.57 20.29
CA VAL A 445 -17.36 -40.11 20.49
C VAL A 445 -18.45 -39.19 19.93
N ALA A 446 -18.18 -37.90 19.75
CA ALA A 446 -19.16 -36.89 19.34
C ALA A 446 -19.47 -36.84 17.82
N ALA A 447 -18.73 -37.58 16.98
CA ALA A 447 -18.75 -37.40 15.53
C ALA A 447 -19.92 -38.09 14.77
N ASN A 448 -20.72 -38.93 15.44
CA ASN A 448 -21.78 -39.73 14.80
C ASN A 448 -23.15 -39.04 14.79
N GLN A 449 -23.26 -37.88 14.12
CA GLN A 449 -24.55 -37.31 13.70
C GLN A 449 -24.52 -36.97 12.20
N PRO A 450 -25.57 -37.29 11.43
CA PRO A 450 -25.61 -37.01 10.00
C PRO A 450 -25.88 -35.52 9.75
N ALA A 451 -24.82 -34.78 9.41
CA ALA A 451 -24.93 -33.37 9.04
C ALA A 451 -25.67 -33.22 7.70
N THR A 452 -26.80 -32.50 7.70
CA THR A 452 -27.52 -32.11 6.49
C THR A 452 -26.82 -30.93 5.80
N GLU A 453 -26.33 -31.13 4.57
CA GLU A 453 -25.54 -30.12 3.85
C GLU A 453 -26.36 -28.89 3.42
N GLY A 454 -26.31 -27.83 4.24
CA GLY A 454 -26.87 -26.51 3.96
C GLY A 454 -25.90 -25.53 3.30
N THR A 455 -25.37 -25.86 2.11
CA THR A 455 -24.56 -24.96 1.23
C THR A 455 -23.35 -24.24 1.88
N PRO A 456 -22.21 -24.93 2.12
CA PRO A 456 -20.96 -24.30 2.53
C PRO A 456 -20.16 -23.77 1.31
N LEU A 457 -20.19 -22.45 1.08
CA LEU A 457 -19.27 -21.79 0.15
C LEU A 457 -18.15 -21.04 0.89
N LEU A 458 -16.90 -21.31 0.49
CA LEU A 458 -15.64 -20.62 0.87
C LEU A 458 -14.84 -21.14 2.09
N ALA A 459 -14.60 -22.45 2.13
CA ALA A 459 -13.37 -23.08 2.65
C ALA A 459 -13.02 -24.30 1.77
N GLU A 460 -11.78 -24.70 1.47
CA GLU A 460 -10.43 -24.18 1.81
C GLU A 460 -9.55 -23.97 0.55
N GLN A 461 -8.30 -23.51 0.70
CA GLN A 461 -7.30 -23.37 -0.39
C GLN A 461 -6.21 -24.46 -0.36
N PRO A 462 -5.94 -25.17 -1.47
CA PRO A 462 -4.72 -25.96 -1.64
C PRO A 462 -3.48 -25.09 -1.94
N ALA A 463 -2.41 -25.28 -1.16
CA ALA A 463 -1.00 -24.94 -1.42
C ALA A 463 -0.66 -23.71 -2.32
N LYS A 464 -0.36 -22.57 -1.70
CA LYS A 464 0.33 -21.44 -2.36
C LYS A 464 1.77 -21.81 -2.75
N LYS A 465 2.24 -21.31 -3.91
CA LYS A 465 3.66 -21.39 -4.29
C LYS A 465 4.55 -20.72 -3.22
N PRO A 466 5.78 -21.22 -2.97
CA PRO A 466 6.70 -20.59 -2.02
C PRO A 466 7.11 -19.19 -2.51
N TYR A 467 6.90 -18.20 -1.64
CA TYR A 467 7.20 -16.77 -1.85
C TYR A 467 8.68 -16.46 -2.14
N SER A 468 9.58 -17.36 -1.78
CA SER A 468 11.03 -17.17 -1.85
C SER A 468 11.69 -18.50 -2.23
N ILE A 469 12.63 -18.46 -3.18
CA ILE A 469 13.36 -19.63 -3.68
C ILE A 469 14.41 -20.15 -2.69
N PHE A 470 14.76 -19.36 -1.67
CA PHE A 470 15.78 -19.71 -0.69
C PHE A 470 15.25 -20.68 0.36
N THR A 471 16.03 -21.72 0.65
CA THR A 471 15.72 -22.67 1.74
C THR A 471 15.71 -21.94 3.10
N PRO A 472 15.05 -22.47 4.14
CA PRO A 472 15.05 -21.83 5.46
C PRO A 472 16.45 -21.58 6.03
N GLY A 473 17.42 -22.45 5.73
CA GLY A 473 18.83 -22.24 6.08
C GLY A 473 19.46 -21.06 5.33
N GLN A 474 19.23 -20.96 4.02
CA GLN A 474 19.70 -19.83 3.20
C GLN A 474 19.07 -18.50 3.63
N LYS A 475 17.75 -18.48 3.92
CA LYS A 475 17.06 -17.31 4.49
C LYS A 475 17.72 -16.89 5.81
N ARG A 476 17.88 -17.81 6.76
CA ARG A 476 18.53 -17.54 8.05
C ARG A 476 19.94 -16.98 7.87
N LEU A 477 20.73 -17.51 6.93
CA LEU A 477 22.08 -17.03 6.66
C LEU A 477 22.08 -15.60 6.09
N ILE A 478 21.26 -15.30 5.07
CA ILE A 478 21.12 -13.96 4.48
C ILE A 478 20.74 -12.92 5.54
N ILE A 479 19.80 -13.27 6.42
CA ILE A 479 19.29 -12.40 7.47
C ILE A 479 20.30 -12.24 8.60
N LEU A 480 21.05 -13.28 8.94
CA LEU A 480 22.16 -13.20 9.90
C LEU A 480 23.29 -12.31 9.36
N THR A 481 23.62 -12.37 8.07
CA THR A 481 24.57 -11.44 7.44
C THR A 481 24.06 -10.00 7.50
N ALA A 482 22.76 -9.79 7.22
CA ALA A 482 22.13 -8.47 7.30
C ALA A 482 22.11 -7.90 8.74
N ALA A 483 21.84 -8.76 9.74
CA ALA A 483 21.88 -8.41 11.17
C ALA A 483 23.32 -8.11 11.66
N LEU A 484 24.31 -8.89 11.21
CA LEU A 484 25.71 -8.61 11.50
C LEU A 484 26.12 -7.28 10.87
N ALA A 485 25.68 -6.98 9.66
CA ALA A 485 25.95 -5.71 9.00
C ALA A 485 25.28 -4.53 9.71
N SER A 486 24.03 -4.67 10.18
CA SER A 486 23.33 -3.62 10.93
C SER A 486 23.96 -3.35 12.30
N SER A 487 24.62 -4.35 12.91
CA SER A 487 25.24 -4.23 14.24
C SER A 487 26.33 -3.16 14.34
N PHE A 488 27.09 -2.90 13.26
CA PHE A 488 28.20 -1.94 13.25
C PHE A 488 27.78 -0.50 13.59
N SER A 489 26.52 -0.11 13.32
CA SER A 489 26.00 1.22 13.65
C SER A 489 25.87 1.46 15.16
N PRO A 490 25.06 0.68 15.91
CA PRO A 490 25.06 0.76 17.37
C PRO A 490 26.38 0.35 18.01
N LEU A 491 27.15 -0.59 17.43
CA LEU A 491 28.45 -1.00 17.98
C LEU A 491 29.41 0.20 18.03
N SER A 492 29.57 0.93 16.92
CA SER A 492 30.47 2.08 16.87
C SER A 492 29.92 3.34 17.52
N ALA A 493 28.61 3.42 17.80
CA ALA A 493 28.11 4.40 18.76
C ALA A 493 28.62 4.08 20.18
N ASN A 494 28.46 2.82 20.62
CA ASN A 494 28.59 2.44 22.04
C ASN A 494 30.01 1.99 22.47
N ILE A 495 30.87 1.51 21.55
CA ILE A 495 32.29 1.16 21.81
C ILE A 495 33.10 2.32 22.40
N TYR A 496 32.59 3.53 22.26
CA TYR A 496 33.22 4.78 22.66
C TYR A 496 32.99 5.14 24.15
N TYR A 497 31.94 4.61 24.79
CA TYR A 497 31.53 5.03 26.14
C TYR A 497 32.60 4.91 27.24
N PRO A 498 33.37 3.81 27.37
CA PRO A 498 34.40 3.70 28.42
C PRO A 498 35.55 4.70 28.21
N ALA A 499 35.91 4.97 26.96
CA ALA A 499 37.03 5.83 26.60
C ALA A 499 36.71 7.33 26.64
N LEU A 500 35.43 7.73 26.82
CA LEU A 500 34.97 9.12 26.79
C LEU A 500 35.84 10.06 27.65
N ASN A 501 36.05 9.70 28.91
CA ASN A 501 36.80 10.51 29.87
C ASN A 501 38.28 10.63 29.48
N SER A 502 38.86 9.56 28.94
CA SER A 502 40.28 9.49 28.54
C SER A 502 40.54 10.28 27.25
N ILE A 503 39.62 10.22 26.27
CA ILE A 503 39.68 11.02 25.05
C ILE A 503 39.39 12.51 25.33
N ALA A 504 38.50 12.80 26.30
CA ALA A 504 38.27 14.17 26.76
C ALA A 504 39.53 14.79 27.37
N ALA A 505 40.26 14.02 28.19
CA ALA A 505 41.53 14.45 28.77
C ALA A 505 42.62 14.67 27.70
N ASP A 506 42.81 13.74 26.77
CA ASP A 506 43.82 13.80 25.70
C ASP A 506 43.57 14.97 24.71
N LEU A 507 42.30 15.27 24.40
CA LEU A 507 41.91 16.40 23.55
C LEU A 507 41.70 17.72 24.33
N HIS A 508 41.92 17.72 25.65
CA HIS A 508 41.70 18.86 26.56
C HIS A 508 40.29 19.49 26.45
N VAL A 509 39.26 18.67 26.34
CA VAL A 509 37.85 19.08 26.27
C VAL A 509 37.04 18.62 27.48
N THR A 510 35.94 19.31 27.76
CA THR A 510 35.02 18.96 28.85
C THR A 510 34.21 17.69 28.54
N SER A 511 33.71 17.02 29.58
CA SER A 511 32.78 15.88 29.47
C SER A 511 31.51 16.22 28.67
N SER A 512 31.06 17.48 28.73
CA SER A 512 29.94 17.98 27.91
C SER A 512 30.31 18.04 26.42
N GLN A 513 31.48 18.57 26.08
CA GLN A 513 31.97 18.61 24.70
C GLN A 513 32.21 17.20 24.13
N ILE A 514 32.82 16.27 24.88
CA ILE A 514 33.05 14.93 24.33
C ILE A 514 31.71 14.17 24.08
N ASN A 515 30.69 14.40 24.91
CA ASN A 515 29.34 13.85 24.68
C ASN A 515 28.68 14.43 23.41
N LEU A 516 29.01 15.66 23.01
CA LEU A 516 28.55 16.24 21.73
C LEU A 516 29.01 15.41 20.51
N THR A 517 30.09 14.63 20.62
CA THR A 517 30.53 13.71 19.55
C THR A 517 29.59 12.51 19.39
N ILE A 518 28.95 12.04 20.48
CA ILE A 518 27.89 11.03 20.46
C ILE A 518 26.60 11.65 19.92
N THR A 519 26.21 12.83 20.41
CA THR A 519 25.07 13.62 19.88
C THR A 519 25.17 13.79 18.36
N THR A 520 26.36 14.15 17.86
CA THR A 520 26.63 14.30 16.41
C THR A 520 26.54 12.98 15.66
N TYR A 521 27.08 11.88 16.23
CA TYR A 521 26.94 10.53 15.66
C TYR A 521 25.44 10.17 15.52
N MET A 522 24.64 10.41 16.55
CA MET A 522 23.21 10.09 16.58
C MET A 522 22.39 10.94 15.59
N LEU A 523 22.66 12.24 15.45
CA LEU A 523 22.01 13.09 14.44
C LEU A 523 22.21 12.55 13.02
N CYS A 524 23.44 12.18 12.66
CA CYS A 524 23.72 11.53 11.38
C CYS A 524 23.14 10.12 11.27
N GLN A 525 23.01 9.39 12.38
CA GLN A 525 22.40 8.06 12.45
C GLN A 525 20.89 8.10 12.14
N GLY A 526 20.22 9.20 12.46
CA GLY A 526 18.82 9.44 12.10
C GLY A 526 18.63 9.89 10.64
N LEU A 527 19.56 10.70 10.11
CA LEU A 527 19.45 11.29 8.77
C LEU A 527 19.88 10.35 7.63
N ALA A 528 21.04 9.69 7.75
CA ALA A 528 21.63 8.91 6.66
C ALA A 528 20.79 7.70 6.16
N PRO A 529 20.00 6.99 7.01
CA PRO A 529 19.13 5.91 6.54
C PRO A 529 18.07 6.34 5.51
N ALA A 530 17.57 7.58 5.55
CA ALA A 530 16.59 8.08 4.59
C ALA A 530 17.19 8.19 3.17
N PHE A 531 18.44 8.63 3.07
CA PHE A 531 19.19 8.68 1.81
C PHE A 531 19.58 7.27 1.34
N MET A 532 20.08 6.43 2.25
CA MET A 532 20.56 5.09 1.89
C MET A 532 19.43 4.14 1.47
N GLY A 533 18.25 4.21 2.09
CA GLY A 533 17.06 3.46 1.65
C GLY A 533 16.69 3.81 0.21
N SER A 534 16.52 5.11 -0.07
CA SER A 534 16.21 5.63 -1.40
C SER A 534 17.24 5.22 -2.46
N PHE A 535 18.53 5.24 -2.12
CA PHE A 535 19.60 4.74 -3.01
C PHE A 535 19.50 3.21 -3.23
N ALA A 536 19.18 2.45 -2.19
CA ALA A 536 19.13 0.99 -2.25
C ALA A 536 17.90 0.42 -2.97
N ASP A 537 16.82 1.20 -3.10
CA ASP A 537 15.67 0.85 -3.96
C ASP A 537 16.00 1.09 -5.45
N GLN A 538 16.92 2.02 -5.77
CA GLN A 538 17.33 2.33 -7.15
C GLN A 538 18.52 1.49 -7.64
N ALA A 539 19.58 1.40 -6.83
CA ALA A 539 20.81 0.67 -7.14
C ALA A 539 20.82 -0.78 -6.63
N GLY A 540 19.80 -1.17 -5.86
CA GLY A 540 19.71 -2.49 -5.22
C GLY A 540 20.52 -2.61 -3.93
N ARG A 541 20.21 -3.66 -3.15
CA ARG A 541 20.74 -3.84 -1.78
C ARG A 541 22.26 -4.02 -1.73
N ARG A 542 22.87 -4.72 -2.69
CA ARG A 542 24.31 -5.03 -2.69
C ARG A 542 25.19 -3.77 -2.86
N PRO A 543 25.01 -2.91 -3.89
CA PRO A 543 25.75 -1.66 -3.99
C PRO A 543 25.56 -0.73 -2.79
N ALA A 544 24.36 -0.69 -2.20
CA ALA A 544 24.10 0.11 -1.00
C ALA A 544 24.93 -0.35 0.22
N TYR A 545 25.02 -1.67 0.47
CA TYR A 545 25.92 -2.19 1.51
C TYR A 545 27.40 -1.87 1.24
N ILE A 546 27.85 -1.98 -0.01
CA ILE A 546 29.23 -1.65 -0.40
C ILE A 546 29.52 -0.17 -0.14
N LEU A 547 28.59 0.73 -0.51
CA LEU A 547 28.72 2.16 -0.26
C LEU A 547 28.74 2.49 1.24
N CYS A 548 27.83 1.91 2.02
CA CYS A 548 27.82 2.00 3.48
C CYS A 548 29.18 1.62 4.09
N PHE A 549 29.69 0.42 3.75
CA PHE A 549 30.95 -0.06 4.31
C PHE A 549 32.17 0.71 3.81
N ALA A 550 32.19 1.19 2.56
CA ALA A 550 33.27 2.04 2.06
C ALA A 550 33.36 3.36 2.83
N VAL A 551 32.22 4.04 3.05
CA VAL A 551 32.17 5.28 3.85
C VAL A 551 32.52 5.02 5.31
N TYR A 552 32.02 3.93 5.90
CA TYR A 552 32.28 3.55 7.28
C TYR A 552 33.76 3.21 7.53
N ILE A 553 34.37 2.37 6.69
CA ILE A 553 35.79 1.99 6.79
C ILE A 553 36.69 3.23 6.61
N THR A 554 36.39 4.07 5.61
CA THR A 554 37.11 5.34 5.41
C THR A 554 36.98 6.27 6.63
N GLY A 555 35.78 6.35 7.22
CA GLY A 555 35.52 7.08 8.45
C GLY A 555 36.30 6.54 9.66
N ASN A 556 36.40 5.23 9.82
CA ASN A 556 37.19 4.59 10.88
C ASN A 556 38.70 4.87 10.72
N ILE A 557 39.23 4.74 9.50
CA ILE A 557 40.64 5.04 9.21
C ILE A 557 40.95 6.51 9.49
N ALA A 558 40.08 7.42 9.07
CA ALA A 558 40.23 8.85 9.36
C ALA A 558 40.10 9.17 10.86
N LEU A 559 39.23 8.47 11.60
CA LEU A 559 39.10 8.61 13.06
C LEU A 559 40.32 8.11 13.83
N ALA A 560 41.03 7.12 13.31
CA ALA A 560 42.30 6.63 13.88
C ALA A 560 43.50 7.56 13.59
N LEU A 561 43.35 8.52 12.66
CA LEU A 561 44.41 9.44 12.20
C LEU A 561 44.14 10.92 12.57
N GLN A 562 43.12 11.19 13.39
CA GLN A 562 42.82 12.54 13.87
C GLN A 562 43.28 12.73 15.31
N HIS A 563 43.71 13.96 15.64
CA HIS A 563 44.06 14.38 17.00
C HIS A 563 43.47 15.78 17.25
N SER A 564 42.18 15.98 16.95
CA SER A 564 41.56 17.31 16.99
C SER A 564 40.05 17.21 17.15
N TYR A 565 39.50 17.79 18.22
CA TYR A 565 38.08 17.68 18.58
C TYR A 565 37.09 18.05 17.45
N PRO A 566 37.27 19.13 16.64
CA PRO A 566 36.41 19.39 15.49
C PRO A 566 36.52 18.35 14.38
N ALA A 567 37.71 17.76 14.18
CA ALA A 567 37.91 16.69 13.19
C ALA A 567 37.25 15.39 13.67
N LEU A 568 37.44 15.00 14.93
CA LEU A 568 36.73 13.93 15.61
C LEU A 568 35.21 14.06 15.41
N LEU A 569 34.63 15.23 15.72
CA LEU A 569 33.18 15.46 15.62
C LEU A 569 32.66 15.27 14.18
N ILE A 570 33.34 15.84 13.18
CA ILE A 570 32.97 15.69 11.75
C ILE A 570 33.18 14.25 11.27
N LEU A 571 34.22 13.55 11.73
CA LEU A 571 34.51 12.19 11.31
C LEU A 571 33.59 11.17 12.00
N ARG A 572 33.11 11.44 13.22
CA ARG A 572 32.03 10.66 13.87
C ARG A 572 30.70 10.81 13.10
N ALA A 573 30.41 12.00 12.56
CA ALA A 573 29.28 12.21 11.65
C ALA A 573 29.40 11.32 10.39
N ILE A 574 30.57 11.31 9.73
CA ILE A 574 30.82 10.51 8.51
C ILE A 574 30.80 9.00 8.81
N GLN A 575 31.41 8.56 9.91
CA GLN A 575 31.37 7.17 10.39
C GLN A 575 29.92 6.69 10.58
N SER A 576 29.07 7.55 11.17
CA SER A 576 27.64 7.29 11.34
C SER A 576 26.87 7.25 10.02
N CYS A 577 27.17 8.15 9.08
CA CYS A 577 26.56 8.11 7.74
C CYS A 577 26.86 6.80 6.98
N GLY A 578 28.09 6.28 7.12
CA GLY A 578 28.45 4.97 6.56
C GLY A 578 27.77 3.80 7.26
N SER A 579 27.78 3.76 8.59
CA SER A 579 27.25 2.62 9.35
C SER A 579 25.72 2.56 9.36
N SER A 580 25.04 3.68 9.59
CA SER A 580 23.61 3.70 9.95
C SER A 580 22.68 3.22 8.84
N GLY A 581 23.04 3.45 7.57
CA GLY A 581 22.28 2.95 6.42
C GLY A 581 22.07 1.44 6.44
N THR A 582 23.04 0.67 6.95
CA THR A 582 22.96 -0.80 7.06
C THR A 582 21.78 -1.30 7.89
N VAL A 583 21.27 -0.49 8.84
CA VAL A 583 20.09 -0.78 9.65
C VAL A 583 18.83 -0.79 8.80
N ALA A 584 18.65 0.20 7.92
CA ALA A 584 17.52 0.24 6.99
C ALA A 584 17.64 -0.86 5.92
N LEU A 585 18.86 -1.08 5.40
CA LEU A 585 19.14 -2.16 4.45
C LEU A 585 18.80 -3.54 5.00
N ALA A 586 19.04 -3.80 6.29
CA ALA A 586 18.77 -5.10 6.88
C ALA A 586 17.27 -5.41 6.98
N SER A 587 16.46 -4.41 7.37
CA SER A 587 14.99 -4.51 7.33
C SER A 587 14.45 -4.62 5.91
N ALA A 588 15.08 -3.96 4.93
CA ALA A 588 14.71 -4.06 3.52
C ALA A 588 14.99 -5.47 2.95
N VAL A 589 16.20 -6.01 3.16
CA VAL A 589 16.55 -7.39 2.79
C VAL A 589 15.63 -8.40 3.47
N ALA A 590 15.18 -8.12 4.70
CA ALA A 590 14.20 -8.97 5.36
C ALA A 590 12.81 -8.91 4.68
N ALA A 591 12.36 -7.74 4.25
CA ALA A 591 11.13 -7.59 3.48
C ALA A 591 11.20 -8.27 2.10
N ASP A 592 12.36 -8.22 1.43
CA ASP A 592 12.59 -8.78 0.08
C ASP A 592 12.62 -10.34 0.07
N VAL A 593 12.95 -10.99 1.19
CA VAL A 593 13.27 -12.44 1.23
C VAL A 593 12.26 -13.30 2.02
N ILE A 594 11.46 -12.70 2.91
CA ILE A 594 10.63 -13.41 3.91
C ILE A 594 9.14 -13.05 3.77
N THR A 595 8.29 -14.08 3.81
CA THR A 595 6.83 -13.89 3.70
C THR A 595 6.28 -13.14 4.91
N SER A 596 5.20 -12.39 4.74
CA SER A 596 4.50 -11.73 5.87
C SER A 596 4.09 -12.69 6.99
N ALA A 597 3.90 -13.99 6.72
CA ALA A 597 3.53 -15.00 7.71
C ALA A 597 4.69 -15.55 8.54
N GLU A 598 5.95 -15.43 8.08
CA GLU A 598 7.17 -15.78 8.85
C GLU A 598 7.95 -14.54 9.31
N ARG A 599 7.55 -13.33 8.87
CA ARG A 599 8.29 -12.08 9.03
C ARG A 599 8.69 -11.78 10.48
N GLY A 600 7.80 -12.00 11.45
CA GLY A 600 8.07 -11.72 12.87
C GLY A 600 9.33 -12.41 13.41
N THR A 601 9.48 -13.73 13.16
CA THR A 601 10.63 -14.51 13.65
C THR A 601 11.96 -14.01 13.08
N TYR A 602 12.00 -13.70 11.79
CA TYR A 602 13.22 -13.25 11.13
C TYR A 602 13.51 -11.76 11.39
N MET A 603 12.50 -10.90 11.57
CA MET A 603 12.71 -9.53 12.03
C MET A 603 13.33 -9.50 13.44
N GLY A 604 12.98 -10.47 14.30
CA GLY A 604 13.68 -10.70 15.57
C GLY A 604 15.18 -10.96 15.37
N ILE A 605 15.56 -11.79 14.39
CA ILE A 605 16.97 -12.05 14.03
C ILE A 605 17.64 -10.77 13.48
N THR A 606 16.96 -10.02 12.60
CA THR A 606 17.44 -8.73 12.08
C THR A 606 17.74 -7.73 13.20
N SER A 607 16.91 -7.71 14.26
CA SER A 607 17.08 -6.85 15.42
C SER A 607 18.18 -7.30 16.40
N LEU A 608 18.57 -8.57 16.45
CA LEU A 608 19.61 -9.06 17.38
C LEU A 608 20.92 -8.26 17.24
N GLY A 609 21.35 -7.96 16.01
CA GLY A 609 22.55 -7.17 15.78
C GLY A 609 22.44 -5.74 16.31
N ILE A 610 21.25 -5.15 16.27
CA ILE A 610 20.97 -3.79 16.75
C ILE A 610 20.87 -3.76 18.29
N ILE A 611 20.40 -4.85 18.90
CA ILE A 611 20.08 -4.95 20.33
C ILE A 611 21.28 -5.44 21.16
N LEU A 612 22.15 -6.32 20.62
CA LEU A 612 23.34 -6.80 21.32
C LEU A 612 24.52 -5.82 21.26
N ALA A 613 24.67 -5.10 20.14
CA ALA A 613 25.80 -4.21 19.90
C ALA A 613 25.98 -3.06 20.92
N PRO A 614 24.93 -2.44 21.50
CA PRO A 614 25.07 -1.46 22.58
C PRO A 614 25.74 -2.01 23.84
N SER A 615 25.68 -3.33 24.08
CA SER A 615 26.26 -3.98 25.27
C SER A 615 27.61 -4.62 25.00
N VAL A 616 27.81 -5.17 23.79
CA VAL A 616 29.12 -5.68 23.34
C VAL A 616 30.10 -4.52 23.11
N GLY A 617 29.63 -3.37 22.61
CA GLY A 617 30.45 -2.20 22.31
C GLY A 617 31.31 -1.75 23.51
N PRO A 618 30.73 -1.32 24.64
CA PRO A 618 31.48 -0.82 25.78
C PRO A 618 32.48 -1.84 26.34
N LEU A 619 32.13 -3.13 26.32
CA LEU A 619 33.05 -4.20 26.74
C LEU A 619 34.28 -4.29 25.83
N VAL A 620 34.10 -4.24 24.51
CA VAL A 620 35.22 -4.22 23.55
C VAL A 620 36.02 -2.91 23.66
N GLY A 621 35.36 -1.77 23.85
CA GLY A 621 36.02 -0.47 24.02
C GLY A 621 36.92 -0.39 25.25
N GLY A 622 36.47 -0.93 26.39
CA GLY A 622 37.24 -0.99 27.63
C GLY A 622 38.48 -1.88 27.54
N ILE A 623 38.49 -2.88 26.63
CA ILE A 623 39.65 -3.73 26.35
C ILE A 623 40.67 -3.01 25.44
N LEU A 624 40.21 -2.12 24.55
CA LEU A 624 41.03 -1.49 23.50
C LEU A 624 41.71 -0.17 23.90
N THR A 625 41.79 0.18 25.20
CA THR A 625 42.23 1.52 25.65
C THR A 625 43.49 1.51 26.55
N PRO A 626 44.72 1.58 25.99
CA PRO A 626 45.97 1.91 26.70
C PRO A 626 46.26 3.43 26.73
N ALA A 627 47.28 3.87 27.48
CA ALA A 627 47.49 5.29 27.83
C ALA A 627 48.44 6.10 26.91
N THR A 628 47.91 7.21 26.38
CA THR A 628 48.54 8.54 26.09
C THR A 628 49.89 8.66 25.34
N THR A 629 49.90 9.29 24.14
CA THR A 629 50.47 10.65 23.86
C THR A 629 50.63 11.02 22.35
N SER A 630 49.83 11.99 21.83
CA SER A 630 50.08 12.85 20.62
C SER A 630 50.33 12.17 19.23
N THR A 631 50.60 12.79 18.04
CA THR A 631 50.67 14.18 17.48
C THR A 631 50.41 14.15 15.93
N PRO A 632 49.97 15.23 15.21
CA PRO A 632 49.23 15.05 13.93
C PRO A 632 49.63 15.80 12.61
N GLY A 633 49.08 15.32 11.47
CA GLY A 633 48.69 16.12 10.27
C GLY A 633 48.69 15.41 8.88
N GLN A 634 48.04 15.88 7.79
CA GLN A 634 46.83 16.74 7.63
C GLN A 634 46.27 16.82 6.16
N LYS A 635 45.01 16.37 5.87
CA LYS A 635 44.05 16.80 4.77
C LYS A 635 44.40 16.57 3.26
N SER A 636 43.49 16.62 2.26
CA SER A 636 42.00 16.45 2.13
C SER A 636 41.47 16.66 0.67
N SER A 637 40.33 16.02 0.26
CA SER A 637 39.16 16.58 -0.53
C SER A 637 38.50 15.62 -1.58
N ARG A 638 37.29 15.85 -2.14
CA ARG A 638 35.91 16.10 -1.59
C ARG A 638 34.81 16.02 -2.71
N ILE A 639 33.54 15.65 -2.42
CA ILE A 639 32.23 15.82 -3.16
C ILE A 639 31.17 14.80 -2.58
N ALA A 640 29.82 14.86 -2.64
CA ALA A 640 28.73 15.88 -2.72
C ALA A 640 27.40 15.25 -2.14
N PHE A 641 26.16 15.80 -2.34
CA PHE A 641 24.98 15.40 -1.52
C PHE A 641 23.53 15.62 -2.10
N PRO A 642 22.46 14.87 -1.67
CA PRO A 642 21.02 15.02 -2.07
C PRO A 642 20.01 15.45 -0.94
N ASN A 643 18.67 15.32 -1.14
CA ASN A 643 17.58 16.00 -0.38
C ASN A 643 16.72 15.10 0.59
N PRO A 644 16.41 15.52 1.85
CA PRO A 644 15.67 14.72 2.86
C PRO A 644 14.15 14.96 3.07
N LEU A 645 13.52 15.96 2.42
CA LEU A 645 12.24 16.56 2.88
C LEU A 645 11.02 15.62 3.04
N THR A 646 10.95 14.48 2.35
CA THR A 646 9.79 13.58 2.36
C THR A 646 9.52 12.91 3.71
N THR A 647 10.57 12.67 4.51
CA THR A 647 10.47 11.93 5.79
C THR A 647 9.71 12.72 6.87
N LEU A 648 9.82 14.05 6.86
CA LEU A 648 9.25 14.93 7.90
C LEU A 648 7.72 14.98 7.87
N ARG A 649 7.09 14.77 6.70
CA ARG A 649 5.64 14.88 6.52
C ARG A 649 4.82 13.86 7.32
N LEU A 650 5.44 12.75 7.75
CA LEU A 650 4.80 11.74 8.61
C LEU A 650 4.50 12.26 10.02
N LEU A 651 5.28 13.23 10.53
CA LEU A 651 5.15 13.73 11.90
C LEU A 651 3.89 14.57 12.10
N SER A 652 3.40 15.23 11.05
CA SER A 652 2.19 16.04 11.07
C SER A 652 0.89 15.22 11.17
N HIS A 653 0.94 13.89 10.99
CA HIS A 653 -0.22 13.02 11.07
C HIS A 653 -0.47 12.58 12.52
N ARG A 654 -1.37 13.28 13.24
CA ARG A 654 -1.59 13.18 14.70
C ARG A 654 -1.39 11.78 15.33
N PRO A 655 -2.14 10.71 14.97
CA PRO A 655 -1.99 9.41 15.64
C PRO A 655 -0.61 8.77 15.39
N THR A 656 -0.03 8.98 14.20
CA THR A 656 1.30 8.47 13.84
C THR A 656 2.40 9.26 14.55
N GLY A 657 2.28 10.59 14.60
CA GLY A 657 3.19 11.46 15.34
C GLY A 657 3.27 11.08 16.82
N LEU A 658 2.15 10.75 17.45
CA LEU A 658 2.10 10.28 18.84
C LEU A 658 2.81 8.93 19.04
N VAL A 659 2.59 7.95 18.16
CA VAL A 659 3.28 6.64 18.23
C VAL A 659 4.79 6.79 18.01
N LEU A 660 5.21 7.62 17.05
CA LEU A 660 6.63 7.91 16.79
C LEU A 660 7.29 8.66 17.96
N LEU A 661 6.59 9.64 18.55
CA LEU A 661 7.06 10.41 19.71
C LEU A 661 7.21 9.51 20.94
N SER A 662 6.20 8.70 21.27
CA SER A 662 6.25 7.76 22.39
C SER A 662 7.41 6.77 22.26
N ASN A 663 7.63 6.21 21.07
CA ASN A 663 8.75 5.31 20.79
C ASN A 663 10.11 6.01 20.89
N GLY A 664 10.17 7.29 20.49
CA GLY A 664 11.36 8.13 20.63
C GLY A 664 11.67 8.50 22.09
N LEU A 665 10.66 8.77 22.92
CA LEU A 665 10.82 9.05 24.36
C LEU A 665 11.30 7.83 25.16
N LEU A 666 10.80 6.62 24.83
CA LEU A 666 11.31 5.36 25.37
C LEU A 666 12.83 5.22 25.11
N PHE A 667 13.25 5.44 23.87
CA PHE A 667 14.66 5.35 23.47
C PHE A 667 15.52 6.47 24.08
N ALA A 668 14.98 7.70 24.19
CA ALA A 668 15.64 8.81 24.86
C ALA A 668 15.87 8.53 26.35
N SER A 669 14.90 7.89 27.02
CA SER A 669 15.02 7.46 28.42
C SER A 669 16.12 6.41 28.62
N TYR A 670 16.28 5.47 27.67
CA TYR A 670 17.39 4.52 27.67
C TYR A 670 18.74 5.23 27.50
N TYR A 671 18.87 6.10 26.49
CA TYR A 671 20.12 6.84 26.21
C TYR A 671 20.46 7.89 27.28
N ALA A 672 19.47 8.36 28.04
CA ALA A 672 19.68 9.19 29.23
C ALA A 672 20.43 8.40 30.31
N VAL A 673 19.92 7.22 30.67
CA VAL A 673 20.53 6.36 31.71
C VAL A 673 21.88 5.83 31.27
N THR A 674 22.02 5.30 30.04
CA THR A 674 23.29 4.70 29.59
C THR A 674 24.42 5.72 29.42
N ALA A 675 24.11 6.98 29.06
CA ALA A 675 25.11 8.05 29.01
C ALA A 675 25.58 8.52 30.40
N GLY A 676 24.74 8.36 31.44
CA GLY A 676 25.10 8.68 32.82
C GLY A 676 26.00 7.63 33.49
N ILE A 677 25.90 6.35 33.11
CA ILE A 677 26.63 5.24 33.75
C ILE A 677 28.16 5.49 33.84
N PRO A 678 28.89 5.89 32.78
CA PRO A 678 30.36 5.98 32.85
C PRO A 678 30.89 7.07 33.78
N SER A 679 30.15 8.17 33.99
CA SER A 679 30.50 9.18 35.00
C SER A 679 30.03 8.73 36.39
N GLN A 680 28.76 8.33 36.52
CA GLN A 680 28.16 7.89 37.80
C GLN A 680 28.97 6.76 38.45
N PHE A 681 29.38 5.74 37.71
CA PHE A 681 30.09 4.59 38.28
C PHE A 681 31.59 4.84 38.49
N LYS A 682 32.19 5.84 37.83
CA LYS A 682 33.57 6.27 38.09
C LYS A 682 33.65 7.17 39.33
N GLU A 683 32.63 8.02 39.52
CA GLU A 683 32.52 8.94 40.66
C GLU A 683 32.05 8.23 41.94
N THR A 684 30.95 7.47 41.87
CA THR A 684 30.30 6.85 43.05
C THR A 684 30.93 5.51 43.46
N TYR A 685 31.48 4.74 42.53
CA TYR A 685 32.03 3.40 42.78
C TYR A 685 33.53 3.27 42.50
N HIS A 686 34.19 4.34 42.05
CA HIS A 686 35.62 4.39 41.70
C HIS A 686 36.07 3.28 40.74
N LEU A 687 35.18 2.84 39.84
CA LEU A 687 35.48 1.79 38.87
C LEU A 687 36.45 2.28 37.79
N ASN A 688 37.34 1.40 37.35
CA ASN A 688 38.17 1.62 36.16
C ASN A 688 37.37 1.39 34.87
N ASP A 689 37.88 1.86 33.73
CA ASP A 689 37.12 1.91 32.48
C ASP A 689 36.73 0.51 31.94
N PHE A 690 37.52 -0.53 32.29
CA PHE A 690 37.16 -1.93 32.02
C PHE A 690 35.98 -2.41 32.90
N ALA A 691 36.02 -2.14 34.21
CA ALA A 691 34.94 -2.48 35.12
C ALA A 691 33.65 -1.70 34.80
N ILE A 692 33.75 -0.44 34.34
CA ILE A 692 32.64 0.33 33.77
C ILE A 692 32.07 -0.37 32.52
N GLY A 693 32.93 -0.93 31.65
CA GLY A 693 32.49 -1.77 30.53
C GLY A 693 31.66 -2.99 30.96
N LEU A 694 31.98 -3.61 32.10
CA LEU A 694 31.21 -4.74 32.65
C LEU A 694 29.83 -4.35 33.19
N VAL A 695 29.61 -3.09 33.60
CA VAL A 695 28.29 -2.57 34.06
C VAL A 695 27.23 -2.65 32.95
N PHE A 696 27.63 -2.69 31.67
CA PHE A 696 26.71 -2.84 30.53
C PHE A 696 26.28 -4.30 30.25
N VAL A 697 26.86 -5.30 30.93
CA VAL A 697 26.50 -6.72 30.70
C VAL A 697 25.07 -7.04 31.19
N PRO A 698 24.61 -6.61 32.39
CA PRO A 698 23.20 -6.75 32.79
C PRO A 698 22.22 -6.03 31.86
N ALA A 699 22.60 -4.87 31.29
CA ALA A 699 21.79 -4.18 30.30
C ALA A 699 21.56 -5.07 29.06
N GLY A 700 22.62 -5.67 28.53
CA GLY A 700 22.55 -6.58 27.39
C GLY A 700 21.77 -7.86 27.66
N ALA A 701 21.90 -8.42 28.86
CA ALA A 701 21.10 -9.58 29.27
C ALA A 701 19.59 -9.24 29.32
N GLY A 702 19.23 -8.07 29.85
CA GLY A 702 17.85 -7.57 29.86
C GLY A 702 17.31 -7.35 28.45
N SER A 703 18.05 -6.64 27.60
CA SER A 703 17.66 -6.37 26.21
C SER A 703 17.57 -7.65 25.35
N LEU A 704 18.42 -8.65 25.58
CA LEU A 704 18.32 -9.95 24.91
C LEU A 704 17.05 -10.72 25.32
N LEU A 705 16.81 -10.88 26.63
CA LEU A 705 15.63 -11.58 27.15
C LEU A 705 14.31 -10.88 26.79
N SER A 706 14.33 -9.54 26.72
CA SER A 706 13.16 -8.76 26.31
C SER A 706 12.69 -9.11 24.91
N THR A 707 13.61 -9.41 23.98
CA THR A 707 13.31 -9.70 22.57
C THR A 707 12.57 -11.04 22.43
N THR A 708 12.95 -12.05 23.22
CA THR A 708 12.21 -13.31 23.32
C THR A 708 10.88 -13.15 24.05
N PHE A 709 10.84 -12.37 25.14
CA PHE A 709 9.64 -12.20 25.97
C PHE A 709 8.54 -11.41 25.24
N SER A 710 8.88 -10.27 24.62
CA SER A 710 7.89 -9.43 23.93
C SER A 710 7.27 -10.13 22.73
N GLY A 711 8.04 -10.96 22.01
CA GLY A 711 7.53 -11.76 20.90
C GLY A 711 6.47 -12.77 21.35
N LEU A 712 6.78 -13.58 22.37
CA LEU A 712 5.84 -14.57 22.92
C LEU A 712 4.57 -13.94 23.49
N LEU A 713 4.71 -12.82 24.21
CA LEU A 713 3.59 -12.14 24.86
C LEU A 713 2.67 -11.41 23.86
N LEU A 714 3.22 -10.86 22.77
CA LEU A 714 2.44 -10.33 21.65
C LEU A 714 1.67 -11.43 20.92
N ASP A 715 2.33 -12.55 20.61
CA ASP A 715 1.70 -13.69 19.93
C ASP A 715 0.55 -14.27 20.74
N TRP A 716 0.72 -14.36 22.07
CA TRP A 716 -0.34 -14.78 22.99
C TRP A 716 -1.52 -13.81 23.00
N ASN A 717 -1.29 -12.50 23.18
CA ASN A 717 -2.40 -11.54 23.27
C ASN A 717 -3.15 -11.41 21.94
N TYR A 718 -2.44 -11.51 20.81
CA TYR A 718 -3.03 -11.50 19.47
C TYR A 718 -3.96 -12.72 19.25
N ARG A 719 -3.55 -13.92 19.70
CA ARG A 719 -4.40 -15.13 19.64
C ARG A 719 -5.63 -14.99 20.54
N ARG A 720 -5.43 -14.58 21.80
CA ARG A 720 -6.50 -14.35 22.79
C ARG A 720 -7.57 -13.38 22.29
N LEU A 721 -7.18 -12.23 21.72
CA LEU A 721 -8.13 -11.27 21.15
C LEU A 721 -8.85 -11.83 19.93
N ARG A 722 -8.14 -12.55 19.06
CA ARG A 722 -8.72 -13.18 17.86
C ARG A 722 -9.72 -14.30 18.21
N GLU A 723 -9.52 -15.00 19.31
CA GLU A 723 -10.48 -15.95 19.88
C GLU A 723 -11.72 -15.22 20.44
N GLN A 724 -11.56 -14.05 21.05
CA GLN A 724 -12.68 -13.24 21.57
C GLN A 724 -13.52 -12.54 20.49
N PHE A 725 -12.94 -12.13 19.37
CA PHE A 725 -13.64 -11.42 18.28
C PHE A 725 -14.21 -12.34 17.18
N GLY A 726 -13.89 -13.63 17.19
CA GLY A 726 -14.22 -14.55 16.10
C GLY A 726 -13.40 -14.32 14.83
N SER A 727 -13.60 -15.15 13.79
CA SER A 727 -12.89 -15.02 12.51
C SER A 727 -13.60 -15.78 11.38
N PRO A 728 -13.72 -15.16 10.20
CA PRO A 728 -13.12 -15.72 8.98
C PRO A 728 -11.85 -14.96 8.55
N ILE A 729 -10.96 -15.62 7.81
CA ILE A 729 -9.53 -15.23 7.69
C ILE A 729 -9.23 -14.24 6.54
N LEU A 730 -10.24 -13.71 5.83
CA LEU A 730 -10.08 -13.17 4.47
C LEU A 730 -10.05 -11.64 4.27
N GLN A 731 -9.93 -10.81 5.32
CA GLN A 731 -9.96 -9.33 5.19
C GLN A 731 -8.74 -8.58 5.78
N ALA A 732 -7.53 -9.15 5.68
CA ALA A 732 -6.29 -8.51 6.16
C ALA A 732 -5.82 -7.25 5.37
N HIS A 733 -6.69 -6.64 4.56
CA HIS A 733 -6.40 -5.46 3.72
C HIS A 733 -7.46 -4.34 3.82
N HIS A 734 -8.49 -4.48 4.66
CA HIS A 734 -9.37 -3.36 5.05
C HIS A 734 -9.06 -2.94 6.48
N HIS A 735 -8.80 -1.65 6.70
CA HIS A 735 -8.69 -1.08 8.04
C HIS A 735 -10.06 -1.13 8.72
N GLY A 736 -10.12 -1.62 9.97
CA GLY A 736 -11.30 -1.49 10.84
C GLY A 736 -11.78 -2.78 11.54
N ALA A 737 -11.57 -3.97 10.96
CA ALA A 737 -12.23 -5.20 11.45
C ALA A 737 -11.57 -5.88 12.67
N PHE A 738 -10.26 -5.69 12.89
CA PHE A 738 -9.54 -6.24 14.05
C PHE A 738 -8.72 -5.12 14.71
N PRO A 739 -8.85 -4.89 16.03
CA PRO A 739 -8.21 -3.77 16.72
C PRO A 739 -6.73 -4.07 17.02
N ILE A 740 -5.88 -4.00 15.98
CA ILE A 740 -4.46 -4.33 16.07
C ILE A 740 -3.70 -3.39 17.00
N GLU A 741 -4.09 -2.12 17.06
CA GLU A 741 -3.58 -1.11 17.99
C GLU A 741 -3.82 -1.57 19.43
N ARG A 742 -5.05 -1.99 19.76
CA ARG A 742 -5.41 -2.55 21.08
C ARG A 742 -4.59 -3.80 21.39
N ALA A 743 -4.38 -4.68 20.40
CA ALA A 743 -3.62 -5.91 20.57
C ALA A 743 -2.13 -5.68 20.91
N ARG A 744 -1.51 -4.63 20.35
CA ARG A 744 -0.12 -4.22 20.69
C ARG A 744 -0.06 -3.39 21.97
N ILE A 745 -0.90 -2.36 22.10
CA ILE A 745 -0.85 -1.37 23.20
C ILE A 745 -1.15 -2.01 24.57
N GLN A 746 -2.06 -2.99 24.64
CA GLN A 746 -2.35 -3.72 25.89
C GLN A 746 -1.12 -4.40 26.51
N ILE A 747 -0.13 -4.78 25.70
CA ILE A 747 1.13 -5.37 26.17
C ILE A 747 2.22 -4.30 26.33
N CYS A 748 2.22 -3.26 25.49
CA CYS A 748 3.17 -2.17 25.60
C CYS A 748 3.01 -1.36 26.89
N LEU A 749 1.78 -0.99 27.27
CA LEU A 749 1.52 -0.07 28.39
C LEU A 749 2.05 -0.59 29.74
N PRO A 750 1.83 -1.86 30.16
CA PRO A 750 2.43 -2.40 31.38
C PRO A 750 3.97 -2.39 31.36
N LEU A 751 4.59 -2.60 30.20
CA LEU A 751 6.05 -2.57 30.06
C LEU A 751 6.61 -1.15 30.12
N THR A 752 5.91 -0.16 29.56
CA THR A 752 6.24 1.28 29.70
C THR A 752 6.13 1.73 31.16
N LEU A 753 5.11 1.28 31.90
CA LEU A 753 4.96 1.57 33.33
C LEU A 753 6.07 0.89 34.17
N LEU A 754 6.41 -0.36 33.86
CA LEU A 754 7.54 -1.06 34.49
C LEU A 754 8.88 -0.34 34.23
N ALA A 755 9.07 0.22 33.03
CA ALA A 755 10.25 1.03 32.72
C ALA A 755 10.33 2.30 33.58
N ALA A 756 9.23 3.06 33.68
CA ALA A 756 9.18 4.25 34.53
C ALA A 756 9.47 3.92 36.01
N LEU A 757 8.86 2.87 36.55
CA LEU A 757 9.11 2.38 37.93
C LEU A 757 10.56 1.93 38.15
N SER A 758 11.17 1.30 37.15
CA SER A 758 12.58 0.86 37.22
C SER A 758 13.55 2.06 37.17
N ILE A 759 13.25 3.09 36.38
CA ILE A 759 14.01 4.36 36.34
C ILE A 759 13.89 5.11 37.67
N LEU A 760 12.68 5.21 38.24
CA LEU A 760 12.48 5.83 39.57
C LEU A 760 13.27 5.11 40.66
N SER A 761 13.24 3.77 40.65
CA SER A 761 13.97 2.94 41.62
C SER A 761 15.48 3.10 41.46
N TYR A 762 16.00 3.21 40.23
CA TYR A 762 17.41 3.52 39.97
C TYR A 762 17.78 4.93 40.44
N SER A 763 16.94 5.93 40.15
CA SER A 763 17.15 7.32 40.59
C SER A 763 17.19 7.45 42.11
N ALA A 764 16.23 6.82 42.80
CA ALA A 764 16.17 6.79 44.25
C ALA A 764 17.39 6.06 44.86
N LEU A 765 17.80 4.92 44.28
CA LEU A 765 19.01 4.21 44.70
C LEU A 765 20.27 5.08 44.55
N MET A 766 20.46 5.72 43.39
CA MET A 766 21.60 6.62 43.11
C MET A 766 21.56 7.94 43.91
N SER A 767 20.48 8.18 44.67
CA SER A 767 20.35 9.34 45.57
C SER A 767 20.66 9.01 47.04
N LEU A 768 20.95 7.75 47.36
CA LEU A 768 21.42 7.34 48.70
C LEU A 768 22.88 7.72 48.90
N ALA A 769 23.27 8.01 50.14
CA ALA A 769 24.67 8.32 50.50
C ALA A 769 25.64 7.13 50.29
N THR A 770 25.13 5.90 50.29
CA THR A 770 25.89 4.66 50.05
C THR A 770 25.10 3.71 49.14
N PRO A 771 25.00 4.01 47.84
CA PRO A 771 24.22 3.20 46.90
C PRO A 771 24.89 1.85 46.67
N THR A 772 24.14 0.75 46.58
CA THR A 772 24.72 -0.59 46.50
C THR A 772 24.80 -1.13 45.06
N LEU A 773 26.02 -1.46 44.63
CA LEU A 773 26.35 -1.82 43.24
C LEU A 773 25.45 -2.94 42.68
N SER A 774 25.20 -4.00 43.46
CA SER A 774 24.36 -5.13 43.03
C SER A 774 22.92 -4.72 42.70
N HIS A 775 22.32 -3.82 43.48
CA HIS A 775 20.98 -3.31 43.21
C HIS A 775 20.97 -2.39 41.97
N ALA A 776 22.03 -1.61 41.76
CA ALA A 776 22.17 -0.78 40.57
C ALA A 776 22.24 -1.64 39.30
N LEU A 777 22.98 -2.75 39.32
CA LEU A 777 23.08 -3.70 38.21
C LEU A 777 21.74 -4.42 37.92
N VAL A 778 20.98 -4.79 38.95
CA VAL A 778 19.63 -5.38 38.80
C VAL A 778 18.64 -4.36 38.21
N LEU A 779 18.72 -3.09 38.60
CA LEU A 779 17.87 -2.04 38.05
C LEU A 779 18.26 -1.67 36.61
N ILE A 780 19.55 -1.65 36.27
CA ILE A 780 20.04 -1.50 34.89
C ILE A 780 19.52 -2.64 33.99
N PHE A 781 19.49 -3.89 34.48
CA PHE A 781 18.83 -5.00 33.80
C PHE A 781 17.32 -4.74 33.61
N ALA A 782 16.60 -4.34 34.65
CA ALA A 782 15.15 -4.12 34.62
C ALA A 782 14.75 -3.00 33.65
N ILE A 783 15.45 -1.85 33.71
CA ILE A 783 15.31 -0.72 32.77
C ILE A 783 15.53 -1.19 31.34
N SER A 784 16.64 -1.91 31.08
CA SER A 784 17.00 -2.36 29.74
C SER A 784 15.98 -3.36 29.19
N PHE A 785 15.53 -4.32 30.01
CA PHE A 785 14.49 -5.28 29.65
C PHE A 785 13.16 -4.60 29.29
N SER A 786 12.65 -3.75 30.18
CA SER A 786 11.32 -3.13 30.05
C SER A 786 11.25 -2.12 28.90
N ILE A 787 12.26 -1.23 28.76
CA ILE A 787 12.32 -0.29 27.64
C ILE A 787 12.49 -1.04 26.31
N THR A 788 13.40 -2.01 26.22
CA THR A 788 13.63 -2.74 24.96
C THR A 788 12.39 -3.55 24.55
N ALA A 789 11.66 -4.13 25.51
CA ALA A 789 10.38 -4.81 25.23
C ALA A 789 9.32 -3.84 24.67
N ALA A 790 9.10 -2.69 25.33
CA ALA A 790 8.14 -1.68 24.88
C ALA A 790 8.52 -1.09 23.50
N TYR A 791 9.79 -0.74 23.31
CA TYR A 791 10.35 -0.23 22.06
C TYR A 791 10.18 -1.24 20.90
N ASN A 792 10.42 -2.53 21.15
CA ASN A 792 10.18 -3.59 20.16
C ASN A 792 8.70 -3.68 19.75
N ILE A 793 7.77 -3.61 20.71
CA ILE A 793 6.32 -3.64 20.45
C ILE A 793 5.90 -2.43 19.61
N MET A 794 6.40 -1.23 19.93
CA MET A 794 6.08 0.00 19.21
C MET A 794 6.64 0.02 17.78
N ASN A 795 7.86 -0.51 17.55
CA ASN A 795 8.38 -0.68 16.19
C ASN A 795 7.50 -1.63 15.35
N ILE A 796 7.04 -2.74 15.94
CA ILE A 796 6.13 -3.69 15.28
C ILE A 796 4.81 -2.98 14.93
N LEU A 797 4.23 -2.21 15.86
CA LEU A 797 3.02 -1.43 15.61
C LEU A 797 3.20 -0.41 14.46
N ILE A 798 4.34 0.30 14.38
CA ILE A 798 4.63 1.24 13.28
C ILE A 798 4.70 0.51 11.93
N VAL A 799 5.31 -0.68 11.87
CA VAL A 799 5.37 -1.49 10.63
C VAL A 799 4.01 -2.07 10.26
N ASP A 800 3.22 -2.53 11.23
CA ASP A 800 1.86 -3.03 11.03
C ASP A 800 0.95 -1.91 10.49
N LEU A 801 1.06 -0.68 11.02
CA LEU A 801 0.30 0.50 10.57
C LEU A 801 0.71 1.02 9.18
N TYR A 802 2.00 0.89 8.80
CA TYR A 802 2.56 1.45 7.57
C TYR A 802 3.11 0.38 6.60
N TYR A 803 2.41 -0.76 6.49
CA TYR A 803 2.84 -1.91 5.69
C TYR A 803 3.13 -1.62 4.20
N SER A 804 2.56 -0.56 3.64
CA SER A 804 2.77 -0.11 2.25
C SER A 804 4.01 0.78 2.05
N THR A 805 4.49 1.45 3.10
CA THR A 805 5.67 2.33 3.07
C THR A 805 6.57 2.13 4.31
N PRO A 806 6.90 0.88 4.70
CA PRO A 806 7.51 0.59 6.00
C PRO A 806 8.93 1.17 6.11
N ALA A 807 9.65 1.30 4.99
CA ALA A 807 10.96 1.95 4.96
C ALA A 807 10.86 3.45 5.35
N THR A 808 9.86 4.16 4.83
CA THR A 808 9.62 5.59 5.14
C THR A 808 9.18 5.77 6.60
N ALA A 809 8.28 4.91 7.10
CA ALA A 809 7.85 4.94 8.50
C ALA A 809 9.02 4.60 9.46
N MET A 810 9.87 3.63 9.11
CA MET A 810 11.08 3.32 9.87
C MET A 810 12.15 4.42 9.76
N ALA A 811 12.25 5.15 8.64
CA ALA A 811 13.12 6.33 8.54
C ALA A 811 12.63 7.47 9.45
N ALA A 812 11.32 7.78 9.46
CA ALA A 812 10.75 8.77 10.36
C ALA A 812 10.89 8.37 11.84
N ASN A 813 10.70 7.09 12.15
CA ASN A 813 10.94 6.53 13.48
C ASN A 813 12.39 6.67 13.93
N ASN A 814 13.35 6.25 13.09
CA ASN A 814 14.78 6.43 13.37
C ASN A 814 15.16 7.90 13.54
N LEU A 815 14.57 8.82 12.76
CA LEU A 815 14.80 10.25 12.87
C LEU A 815 14.36 10.79 14.25
N VAL A 816 13.10 10.63 14.63
CA VAL A 816 12.56 11.09 15.93
C VAL A 816 13.35 10.47 17.10
N ARG A 817 13.55 9.16 17.03
CA ARG A 817 14.28 8.36 18.03
C ARG A 817 15.71 8.85 18.23
N CYS A 818 16.47 9.04 17.15
CA CYS A 818 17.86 9.48 17.25
C CYS A 818 17.98 10.96 17.64
N PHE A 819 17.05 11.83 17.25
CA PHE A 819 17.06 13.24 17.68
C PHE A 819 16.72 13.40 19.18
N LEU A 820 15.69 12.70 19.68
CA LEU A 820 15.34 12.73 21.11
C LEU A 820 16.42 12.06 21.97
N GLY A 821 17.00 10.94 21.51
CA GLY A 821 18.16 10.32 22.16
C GLY A 821 19.38 11.24 22.21
N ALA A 822 19.68 11.94 21.11
CA ALA A 822 20.78 12.90 21.05
C ALA A 822 20.59 14.09 22.01
N ALA A 823 19.36 14.60 22.12
CA ALA A 823 18.99 15.64 23.07
C ALA A 823 19.14 15.15 24.53
N ALA A 824 18.62 13.97 24.85
CA ALA A 824 18.73 13.38 26.20
C ALA A 824 20.20 13.14 26.61
N THR A 825 21.00 12.50 25.75
CA THR A 825 22.45 12.29 26.00
C THR A 825 23.21 13.61 26.18
N GLY A 826 22.86 14.67 25.44
CA GLY A 826 23.47 15.99 25.59
C GLY A 826 23.08 16.73 26.87
N LEU A 827 21.85 16.54 27.35
CA LEU A 827 21.30 17.28 28.50
C LEU A 827 21.53 16.60 29.87
N VAL A 828 21.63 15.27 29.93
CA VAL A 828 21.73 14.53 31.21
C VAL A 828 22.92 14.96 32.06
N HIS A 829 24.13 15.09 31.49
CA HIS A 829 25.29 15.42 32.32
C HIS A 829 25.25 16.88 32.85
N PRO A 830 24.89 17.90 32.04
CA PRO A 830 24.56 19.24 32.56
C PRO A 830 23.45 19.24 33.62
N ALA A 831 22.39 18.43 33.47
CA ALA A 831 21.31 18.32 34.43
C ALA A 831 21.78 17.69 35.77
N MET A 832 22.57 16.61 35.72
CA MET A 832 23.18 15.99 36.91
C MET A 832 23.99 17.00 37.72
N VAL A 833 24.82 17.81 37.06
CA VAL A 833 25.68 18.81 37.72
C VAL A 833 24.87 19.96 38.31
N ARG A 834 23.70 20.28 37.74
CA ARG A 834 22.84 21.41 38.18
C ARG A 834 21.80 21.03 39.24
N TRP A 835 21.26 19.81 39.18
CA TRP A 835 20.10 19.36 39.96
C TRP A 835 20.33 18.07 40.74
N GLY A 836 21.47 17.39 40.54
CA GLY A 836 21.76 16.09 41.13
C GLY A 836 21.08 14.92 40.39
N THR A 837 21.61 13.71 40.62
CA THR A 837 21.17 12.49 39.93
C THR A 837 19.69 12.18 40.16
N GLY A 838 19.19 12.37 41.39
CA GLY A 838 17.80 12.08 41.78
C GLY A 838 16.75 12.86 40.97
N TRP A 839 16.93 14.18 40.89
CA TRP A 839 16.03 15.05 40.14
C TRP A 839 16.16 14.85 38.62
N THR A 840 17.40 14.65 38.13
CA THR A 840 17.69 14.49 36.70
C THR A 840 16.93 13.33 36.04
N TYR A 841 16.76 12.21 36.74
CA TYR A 841 15.95 11.09 36.24
C TYR A 841 14.49 11.12 36.72
N GLY A 842 14.16 11.95 37.72
CA GLY A 842 12.79 12.12 38.21
C GLY A 842 11.90 12.96 37.28
N ASP A 843 12.41 14.10 36.80
CA ASP A 843 11.65 15.02 35.93
C ASP A 843 11.36 14.48 34.53
N ILE A 844 12.03 13.40 34.11
CA ILE A 844 11.73 12.70 32.85
C ILE A 844 10.29 12.13 32.88
N ILE A 845 9.74 11.87 34.07
CA ILE A 845 8.45 11.18 34.23
C ILE A 845 7.25 12.13 34.27
N THR A 846 7.41 13.40 34.66
CA THR A 846 6.33 14.40 34.53
C THR A 846 5.93 14.56 33.05
N GLN A 847 6.92 14.62 32.15
CA GLN A 847 6.71 14.71 30.70
C GLN A 847 6.21 13.41 30.03
N ILE A 848 6.28 12.25 30.72
CA ILE A 848 5.79 10.96 30.22
C ILE A 848 4.37 10.66 30.73
N ILE A 849 4.01 11.13 31.93
CA ILE A 849 2.68 10.94 32.52
C ILE A 849 1.66 12.00 32.06
N ASP A 850 2.10 13.23 31.75
CA ASP A 850 1.21 14.36 31.46
C ASP A 850 1.01 14.71 29.96
N PRO A 851 0.62 13.76 29.08
CA PRO A 851 -0.06 14.06 27.83
C PRO A 851 -1.52 13.53 27.81
N LEU A 852 -2.12 13.27 28.97
CA LEU A 852 -3.54 12.92 29.09
C LEU A 852 -4.37 14.18 29.38
N PRO A 853 -5.22 14.66 28.44
CA PRO A 853 -6.17 15.71 28.78
C PRO A 853 -7.07 15.20 29.92
N HIS A 854 -7.30 16.04 30.93
CA HIS A 854 -8.11 15.64 32.08
C HIS A 854 -9.49 15.17 31.62
N TYR A 855 -9.76 13.87 31.79
CA TYR A 855 -11.05 13.30 31.40
C TYR A 855 -12.16 13.95 32.24
N PRO A 856 -13.26 14.40 31.63
CA PRO A 856 -14.44 14.80 32.38
C PRO A 856 -14.91 13.62 33.24
N GLN A 857 -15.36 13.90 34.47
CA GLN A 857 -15.79 12.85 35.39
C GLN A 857 -17.03 12.13 34.84
N THR A 858 -17.26 10.88 35.22
CA THR A 858 -18.46 10.16 34.77
C THR A 858 -19.70 10.80 35.40
N LEU A 859 -20.58 11.36 34.57
CA LEU A 859 -21.86 11.91 35.01
C LEU A 859 -22.81 10.76 35.36
N HIS A 860 -22.96 10.46 36.65
CA HIS A 860 -23.92 9.47 37.11
C HIS A 860 -25.35 9.94 36.83
N LEU A 861 -26.09 9.20 35.99
CA LEU A 861 -27.50 9.43 35.70
C LEU A 861 -28.27 8.12 35.55
N HIS A 862 -29.59 8.16 35.73
CA HIS A 862 -30.49 7.03 35.46
C HIS A 862 -31.86 7.52 35.00
N TYR A 863 -32.54 6.74 34.14
CA TYR A 863 -33.97 6.89 33.90
C TYR A 863 -34.76 6.13 34.98
N PRO A 864 -36.03 6.49 35.26
CA PRO A 864 -36.83 5.88 36.34
C PRO A 864 -36.97 4.35 36.30
N ASN A 865 -36.87 3.73 35.13
CA ASN A 865 -36.98 2.28 34.93
C ASN A 865 -35.61 1.56 34.88
N THR A 866 -34.49 2.30 34.93
CA THR A 866 -33.15 1.77 34.64
C THR A 866 -32.22 1.84 35.86
N PRO A 867 -31.22 0.95 36.00
CA PRO A 867 -30.12 1.15 36.93
C PRO A 867 -29.27 2.37 36.56
N TRP A 868 -28.32 2.75 37.42
CA TRP A 868 -27.35 3.82 37.15
C TRP A 868 -26.48 3.51 35.94
N ILE A 869 -26.63 4.32 34.89
CA ILE A 869 -26.10 4.08 33.54
C ILE A 869 -24.58 4.23 33.54
N GLN A 870 -23.90 3.19 33.10
CA GLN A 870 -22.45 3.20 32.87
C GLN A 870 -22.13 3.65 31.44
N PRO A 871 -20.97 4.32 31.22
CA PRO A 871 -20.54 4.72 29.88
C PRO A 871 -20.43 3.53 28.91
N GLY A 872 -21.31 3.49 27.92
CA GLY A 872 -21.41 2.44 26.90
C GLY A 872 -22.53 1.40 27.09
N ASP A 873 -23.37 1.54 28.13
CA ASP A 873 -24.58 0.72 28.30
C ASP A 873 -25.53 0.83 27.09
N THR A 874 -26.45 -0.13 26.95
CA THR A 874 -27.51 -0.11 25.91
C THR A 874 -28.88 -0.13 26.57
N LEU A 875 -29.71 0.87 26.27
CA LEU A 875 -31.06 1.05 26.81
C LEU A 875 -32.13 0.80 25.74
N GLN A 876 -33.34 0.42 26.15
CA GLN A 876 -34.48 0.35 25.24
C GLN A 876 -35.13 1.73 25.09
N LYS A 877 -35.56 2.06 23.87
CA LYS A 877 -36.19 3.35 23.50
C LYS A 877 -37.40 3.75 24.36
N LEU A 878 -38.08 2.78 24.98
CA LEU A 878 -39.21 3.05 25.87
C LEU A 878 -38.77 3.66 27.21
N ASP A 879 -37.68 3.18 27.79
CA ASP A 879 -37.20 3.61 29.11
C ASP A 879 -36.52 4.99 29.09
N THR A 880 -36.03 5.41 27.92
CA THR A 880 -35.40 6.73 27.72
C THR A 880 -36.39 7.86 27.38
N LYS A 881 -37.70 7.58 27.35
CA LYS A 881 -38.76 8.59 27.14
C LYS A 881 -38.88 9.64 28.25
N PRO A 882 -38.90 9.30 29.55
CA PRO A 882 -38.84 10.29 30.62
C PRO A 882 -37.50 11.05 30.65
N LEU A 883 -37.46 12.17 31.36
CA LEU A 883 -36.21 12.86 31.71
C LEU A 883 -35.42 12.02 32.73
N PRO A 884 -34.08 11.87 32.64
CA PRO A 884 -33.31 11.14 33.63
C PRO A 884 -33.02 11.99 34.87
N ILE A 885 -32.77 11.31 35.97
CA ILE A 885 -32.27 11.91 37.22
C ILE A 885 -30.75 12.00 37.12
N LEU A 886 -30.23 13.22 37.11
CA LEU A 886 -28.81 13.56 37.11
C LEU A 886 -28.29 13.64 38.55
N SER A 887 -27.15 13.01 38.86
CA SER A 887 -26.57 13.09 40.20
C SER A 887 -25.57 14.24 40.37
N THR A 888 -25.49 14.78 41.60
CA THR A 888 -24.40 15.66 42.07
C THR A 888 -23.18 14.91 42.59
N GLN A 889 -23.16 13.58 42.53
CA GLN A 889 -22.03 12.79 43.05
C GLN A 889 -20.72 13.21 42.37
N HIS A 890 -19.74 13.59 43.19
CA HIS A 890 -18.42 14.15 42.81
C HIS A 890 -18.43 15.59 42.22
N LEU A 891 -19.59 16.24 42.09
CA LEU A 891 -19.70 17.63 41.60
C LEU A 891 -19.65 18.68 42.73
N PRO A 892 -18.94 19.81 42.56
CA PRO A 892 -18.96 20.93 43.49
C PRO A 892 -20.37 21.46 43.82
N LEU A 893 -20.70 21.56 45.12
CA LEU A 893 -22.04 21.91 45.60
C LEU A 893 -22.43 23.40 45.48
N HIS A 894 -21.47 24.28 45.15
CA HIS A 894 -21.66 25.73 45.08
C HIS A 894 -21.52 26.30 43.67
N GLN A 895 -21.63 25.46 42.63
CA GLN A 895 -21.59 25.89 41.23
C GLN A 895 -22.95 25.68 40.56
N THR A 896 -23.25 26.55 39.60
CA THR A 896 -24.33 26.39 38.63
C THR A 896 -23.79 25.67 37.40
N TYR A 897 -24.59 24.82 36.78
CA TYR A 897 -24.21 24.00 35.63
C TYR A 897 -25.15 24.18 34.44
N THR A 898 -24.62 23.90 33.25
CA THR A 898 -25.33 23.80 31.98
C THR A 898 -25.15 22.39 31.44
N ILE A 899 -26.21 21.73 31.00
CA ILE A 899 -26.13 20.41 30.35
C ILE A 899 -26.50 20.46 28.87
N LEU A 900 -25.79 19.68 28.06
CA LEU A 900 -26.11 19.36 26.67
C LEU A 900 -26.35 17.84 26.56
N PHE A 901 -27.34 17.45 25.77
CA PHE A 901 -27.62 16.07 25.40
C PHE A 901 -27.74 15.95 23.89
N LEU A 902 -26.95 15.04 23.30
CA LEU A 902 -26.71 14.96 21.86
C LEU A 902 -26.96 13.54 21.32
N ASP A 903 -27.55 13.43 20.13
CA ASP A 903 -27.50 12.23 19.28
C ASP A 903 -26.36 12.40 18.27
N LEU A 904 -25.48 11.39 18.17
CA LEU A 904 -24.27 11.44 17.35
C LEU A 904 -24.34 10.64 16.04
N ASP A 905 -25.44 9.88 15.81
CA ASP A 905 -25.52 8.88 14.73
C ASP A 905 -26.65 9.15 13.71
N VAL A 906 -27.27 10.34 13.75
CA VAL A 906 -28.39 10.67 12.85
C VAL A 906 -27.91 10.85 11.41
N LEU A 907 -28.55 10.12 10.48
CA LEU A 907 -28.35 10.28 9.04
C LEU A 907 -29.47 11.13 8.43
N TYR A 908 -29.15 12.37 8.04
CA TYR A 908 -30.08 13.21 7.27
C TYR A 908 -30.11 12.75 5.81
N ASN A 909 -31.31 12.62 5.23
CA ASN A 909 -31.55 12.13 3.87
C ASN A 909 -30.74 10.87 3.49
N HIS A 910 -30.58 9.93 4.44
CA HIS A 910 -29.84 8.66 4.30
C HIS A 910 -28.37 8.76 3.82
N THR A 911 -27.78 9.96 3.79
CA THR A 911 -26.50 10.21 3.09
C THR A 911 -25.51 11.06 3.88
N THR A 912 -25.98 11.96 4.76
CA THR A 912 -25.09 12.84 5.54
C THR A 912 -25.30 12.64 7.04
N ALA A 913 -24.23 12.26 7.74
CA ALA A 913 -24.23 12.18 9.21
C ALA A 913 -24.32 13.58 9.83
N THR A 914 -25.12 13.72 10.89
CA THR A 914 -25.38 14.99 11.57
C THR A 914 -25.61 14.76 13.08
N VAL A 915 -25.36 15.81 13.88
CA VAL A 915 -25.61 15.81 15.33
C VAL A 915 -26.95 16.50 15.59
N ILE A 916 -27.76 15.93 16.49
CA ILE A 916 -29.03 16.55 16.95
C ILE A 916 -28.94 16.88 18.45
N LEU A 917 -29.34 18.10 18.82
CA LEU A 917 -29.46 18.53 20.22
C LEU A 917 -30.79 18.04 20.83
N HIS A 918 -30.74 16.99 21.64
CA HIS A 918 -31.93 16.45 22.30
C HIS A 918 -32.36 17.24 23.54
N TRP A 919 -31.43 17.86 24.29
CA TRP A 919 -31.74 18.72 25.44
C TRP A 919 -30.64 19.74 25.67
N TYR A 920 -31.02 20.96 26.02
CA TYR A 920 -30.12 21.97 26.59
C TYR A 920 -30.83 22.66 27.74
N GLN A 921 -30.23 22.60 28.93
CA GLN A 921 -30.77 23.21 30.15
C GLN A 921 -29.66 23.99 30.87
N PRO A 922 -29.76 25.34 30.93
CA PRO A 922 -28.94 26.16 31.80
C PRO A 922 -29.48 26.14 33.24
N ASP A 923 -28.79 26.83 34.15
CA ASP A 923 -29.23 27.13 35.50
C ASP A 923 -29.52 25.89 36.39
N LEU A 924 -28.85 24.76 36.14
CA LEU A 924 -28.90 23.58 37.00
C LEU A 924 -28.10 23.83 38.28
N ILE A 925 -28.71 23.57 39.44
CA ILE A 925 -28.07 23.65 40.75
C ILE A 925 -28.25 22.35 41.55
N PRO A 926 -27.33 22.01 42.46
CA PRO A 926 -27.54 21.00 43.49
C PRO A 926 -28.76 21.34 44.37
N TYR A 927 -29.63 20.36 44.64
CA TYR A 927 -30.88 20.63 45.37
C TYR A 927 -30.62 20.94 46.87
N PRO A 928 -31.18 22.01 47.47
CA PRO A 928 -30.62 22.57 48.71
C PRO A 928 -30.81 21.76 50.01
N ASN A 929 -31.79 20.85 50.10
CA ASN A 929 -32.22 20.27 51.39
C ASN A 929 -32.25 18.74 51.51
N ASN A 930 -32.20 17.97 50.41
CA ASN A 930 -31.80 16.55 50.46
C ASN A 930 -31.56 15.95 49.07
N THR A 931 -30.88 14.79 49.03
CA THR A 931 -30.55 13.95 47.87
C THR A 931 -29.54 14.52 46.87
N ASN A 932 -28.69 13.62 46.33
CA ASN A 932 -27.56 13.97 45.46
C ASN A 932 -28.01 14.21 44.01
N ILE A 933 -28.83 15.23 43.74
CA ILE A 933 -29.40 15.49 42.41
C ILE A 933 -29.26 16.94 41.93
N LEU A 934 -29.11 17.11 40.61
CA LEU A 934 -29.15 18.42 39.93
C LEU A 934 -30.57 18.74 39.45
N LEU A 935 -31.05 19.95 39.73
CA LEU A 935 -32.35 20.45 39.29
C LEU A 935 -32.26 21.90 38.81
N PRO A 936 -33.13 22.36 37.88
CA PRO A 936 -33.17 23.77 37.46
C PRO A 936 -33.47 24.69 38.65
N ASN A 937 -32.76 25.82 38.74
CA ASN A 937 -32.92 26.79 39.83
C ASN A 937 -34.30 27.48 39.77
N PRO A 938 -35.20 27.27 40.76
CA PRO A 938 -36.55 27.86 40.74
C PRO A 938 -36.59 29.36 41.03
N GLN A 939 -35.46 29.98 41.43
CA GLN A 939 -35.40 31.42 41.72
C GLN A 939 -34.97 32.28 40.52
N VAL A 940 -34.54 31.67 39.42
CA VAL A 940 -34.19 32.37 38.17
C VAL A 940 -35.35 32.23 37.18
N PRO A 941 -36.00 33.33 36.74
CA PRO A 941 -37.00 33.24 35.69
C PRO A 941 -36.34 32.67 34.42
N THR A 942 -36.91 31.58 33.89
CA THR A 942 -36.22 30.65 33.00
C THR A 942 -35.56 31.33 31.80
N ARG A 943 -34.22 31.33 31.75
CA ARG A 943 -33.45 31.56 30.52
C ARG A 943 -33.93 30.59 29.43
N LYS A 944 -33.81 30.98 28.15
CA LYS A 944 -34.17 30.12 27.01
C LYS A 944 -33.50 28.73 27.18
N SER A 945 -34.31 27.69 27.30
CA SER A 945 -33.88 26.29 27.43
C SER A 945 -34.57 25.43 26.38
N ALA A 946 -33.84 24.46 25.81
CA ALA A 946 -34.34 23.62 24.73
C ALA A 946 -34.84 22.30 25.34
N PRO A 947 -36.15 22.11 25.55
CA PRO A 947 -36.69 21.01 26.35
C PRO A 947 -36.31 19.63 25.82
N TYR A 948 -36.29 18.66 26.75
CA TYR A 948 -35.83 17.30 26.52
C TYR A 948 -36.69 16.56 25.50
N ILE A 949 -36.05 16.12 24.42
CA ILE A 949 -36.58 15.18 23.43
C ILE A 949 -35.95 13.83 23.76
N GLY A 950 -36.74 12.83 24.12
CA GLY A 950 -36.23 11.47 24.36
C GLY A 950 -35.56 10.87 23.11
N PRO A 951 -34.59 9.97 23.25
CA PRO A 951 -34.02 9.18 22.15
C PRO A 951 -35.06 8.58 21.22
N GLN A 952 -34.86 8.75 19.90
CA GLN A 952 -35.78 8.31 18.86
C GLN A 952 -35.08 7.57 17.70
N PRO A 953 -34.18 6.59 17.96
CA PRO A 953 -33.53 5.87 16.88
C PRO A 953 -34.54 5.18 15.95
N PRO A 954 -34.29 5.13 14.62
CA PRO A 954 -35.06 4.34 13.65
C PRO A 954 -35.19 2.87 14.04
N THR A 955 -36.22 2.20 13.55
CA THR A 955 -36.48 0.77 13.85
C THR A 955 -35.32 -0.11 13.39
N ASN A 956 -34.93 -1.08 14.22
CA ASN A 956 -33.77 -1.96 14.02
C ASN A 956 -32.41 -1.22 13.89
N SER A 957 -32.31 0.00 14.43
CA SER A 957 -31.05 0.74 14.55
C SER A 957 -30.62 0.94 16.01
N HIS A 958 -29.36 1.35 16.19
CA HIS A 958 -28.78 1.76 17.45
C HIS A 958 -28.10 3.12 17.25
N HIS A 959 -28.42 4.10 18.08
CA HIS A 959 -27.78 5.43 18.07
C HIS A 959 -27.02 5.66 19.39
N ARG A 960 -25.87 6.33 19.32
CA ARG A 960 -25.10 6.80 20.48
C ARG A 960 -25.61 8.15 20.94
N TYR A 961 -25.98 8.21 22.21
CA TYR A 961 -26.39 9.42 22.90
C TYR A 961 -25.33 9.84 23.91
N LEU A 962 -25.10 11.16 24.03
CA LEU A 962 -24.02 11.75 24.83
C LEU A 962 -24.57 12.90 25.69
N TYR A 963 -24.39 12.79 27.01
CA TYR A 963 -24.56 13.87 27.98
C TYR A 963 -23.22 14.54 28.28
N LEU A 964 -23.19 15.87 28.27
CA LEU A 964 -22.06 16.70 28.69
C LEU A 964 -22.53 17.80 29.64
N LEU A 965 -21.91 17.89 30.81
CA LEU A 965 -22.16 18.90 31.84
C LEU A 965 -20.99 19.89 31.90
N TYR A 966 -21.30 21.18 31.91
CA TYR A 966 -20.36 22.29 31.97
C TYR A 966 -20.65 23.14 33.21
N THR A 967 -19.62 23.69 33.85
CA THR A 967 -19.82 24.78 34.82
C THR A 967 -20.31 26.02 34.07
N GLN A 968 -21.41 26.61 34.52
CA GLN A 968 -21.99 27.80 33.90
C GLN A 968 -21.31 29.06 34.46
N PRO A 969 -20.82 30.00 33.62
CA PRO A 969 -20.27 31.25 34.11
C PRO A 969 -21.34 32.12 34.79
N PRO A 970 -20.99 32.98 35.77
CA PRO A 970 -21.98 33.76 36.52
C PRO A 970 -22.79 34.72 35.62
N ASN A 971 -22.13 35.33 34.64
CA ASN A 971 -22.75 36.25 33.67
C ASN A 971 -23.22 35.54 32.38
N TYR A 972 -23.65 34.27 32.47
CA TYR A 972 -24.05 33.48 31.31
C TYR A 972 -25.19 34.12 30.50
N THR A 973 -25.00 34.19 29.19
CA THR A 973 -25.99 34.55 28.17
C THR A 973 -26.06 33.45 27.12
N PHE A 974 -27.22 33.26 26.50
CA PHE A 974 -27.36 32.31 25.40
C PHE A 974 -26.90 32.97 24.08
N PRO A 975 -26.05 32.33 23.26
CA PRO A 975 -25.58 32.90 22.00
C PRO A 975 -26.71 33.07 20.97
N GLU A 976 -26.96 34.31 20.52
CA GLU A 976 -28.08 34.60 19.59
C GLU A 976 -27.94 33.91 18.22
N CYS A 977 -26.71 33.65 17.76
CA CYS A 977 -26.46 32.86 16.54
C CYS A 977 -27.06 31.43 16.63
N PHE A 978 -27.29 30.90 17.83
CA PHE A 978 -27.92 29.60 18.07
C PHE A 978 -29.44 29.65 18.33
N GLU A 979 -30.13 30.79 18.13
CA GLU A 979 -31.59 30.85 18.35
C GLU A 979 -32.42 29.87 17.51
N HIS A 980 -31.88 29.35 16.41
CA HIS A 980 -32.52 28.36 15.55
C HIS A 980 -32.94 27.06 16.26
N ILE A 981 -32.38 26.73 17.44
CA ILE A 981 -32.80 25.57 18.26
C ILE A 981 -34.19 25.74 18.91
N PHE A 982 -34.79 26.93 18.73
CA PHE A 982 -36.17 27.27 19.06
C PHE A 982 -36.89 27.60 17.73
N PRO A 983 -37.91 26.83 17.29
CA PRO A 983 -38.79 25.95 18.05
C PRO A 983 -38.16 24.59 18.45
N PRO A 984 -38.72 23.92 19.48
CA PRO A 984 -38.12 22.73 20.08
C PRO A 984 -38.42 21.43 19.31
N THR A 985 -38.19 21.39 18.00
CA THR A 985 -38.36 20.16 17.18
C THR A 985 -37.00 19.51 16.87
N ALA A 986 -36.99 18.23 16.47
CA ALA A 986 -35.74 17.54 16.14
C ALA A 986 -35.09 18.12 14.86
N GLU A 987 -35.91 18.54 13.91
CA GLU A 987 -35.51 19.11 12.62
C GLU A 987 -34.87 20.49 12.79
N ALA A 988 -35.41 21.32 13.69
CA ALA A 988 -34.85 22.64 14.03
C ALA A 988 -33.50 22.55 14.76
N ARG A 989 -33.21 21.40 15.38
CA ARG A 989 -32.00 21.15 16.18
C ARG A 989 -30.98 20.23 15.51
N ALA A 990 -31.17 19.91 14.22
CA ALA A 990 -30.27 19.07 13.45
C ALA A 990 -29.14 19.89 12.80
N GLY A 991 -27.90 19.38 12.89
CA GLY A 991 -26.69 20.10 12.46
C GLY A 991 -26.07 20.94 13.58
N PHE A 992 -26.31 20.60 14.85
CA PHE A 992 -25.84 21.38 15.99
C PHE A 992 -24.32 21.29 16.17
N ASP A 993 -23.59 22.36 15.83
CA ASP A 993 -22.14 22.46 16.12
C ASP A 993 -21.91 22.73 17.62
N MET A 994 -21.69 21.64 18.36
CA MET A 994 -21.34 21.65 19.77
C MET A 994 -20.09 22.49 20.08
N LYS A 995 -19.07 22.51 19.21
CA LYS A 995 -17.83 23.25 19.48
C LYS A 995 -18.07 24.75 19.37
N LEU A 996 -18.67 25.18 18.26
CA LEU A 996 -19.00 26.59 18.06
C LEU A 996 -19.97 27.10 19.15
N PHE A 997 -20.92 26.27 19.60
CA PHE A 997 -21.80 26.62 20.72
C PHE A 997 -21.01 26.80 22.03
N VAL A 998 -20.11 25.87 22.37
CA VAL A 998 -19.29 25.95 23.59
C VAL A 998 -18.39 27.19 23.58
N ASP A 999 -17.70 27.43 22.46
CA ASP A 999 -16.83 28.60 22.28
C ASP A 999 -17.63 29.93 22.36
N ALA A 1000 -18.80 30.01 21.72
CA ALA A 1000 -19.64 31.21 21.71
C ALA A 1000 -20.39 31.45 23.03
N ALA A 1001 -20.73 30.39 23.77
CA ALA A 1001 -21.43 30.47 25.06
C ALA A 1001 -20.49 30.70 26.26
N GLY A 1002 -19.17 30.84 26.02
CA GLY A 1002 -18.16 30.99 27.07
C GLY A 1002 -18.07 29.78 28.00
N LEU A 1003 -18.45 28.59 27.51
CA LEU A 1003 -18.38 27.34 28.27
C LEU A 1003 -16.96 26.79 28.16
N GLY A 1004 -16.39 26.36 29.29
CA GLY A 1004 -15.06 25.76 29.33
C GLY A 1004 -15.04 24.30 28.85
N THR A 1005 -14.03 23.55 29.27
CA THR A 1005 -14.08 22.08 29.19
C THR A 1005 -15.27 21.54 30.00
N PRO A 1006 -15.96 20.48 29.54
CA PRO A 1006 -17.00 19.83 30.33
C PRO A 1006 -16.38 19.29 31.63
N VAL A 1007 -17.12 19.41 32.74
CA VAL A 1007 -16.69 18.91 34.06
C VAL A 1007 -17.07 17.44 34.24
N ALA A 1008 -18.17 17.02 33.63
CA ALA A 1008 -18.62 15.63 33.65
C ALA A 1008 -19.34 15.25 32.35
N GLY A 1009 -19.41 13.95 32.05
CA GLY A 1009 -20.15 13.43 30.89
C GLY A 1009 -20.41 11.93 30.99
N ASN A 1010 -21.37 11.44 30.22
CA ASN A 1010 -21.75 10.03 30.14
C ASN A 1010 -22.42 9.74 28.79
N TRP A 1011 -22.32 8.52 28.28
CA TRP A 1011 -22.81 8.14 26.96
C TRP A 1011 -23.33 6.71 26.94
N PHE A 1012 -24.32 6.44 26.09
CA PHE A 1012 -24.95 5.12 25.97
C PHE A 1012 -25.56 4.93 24.58
N TYR A 1013 -25.89 3.69 24.24
CA TYR A 1013 -26.68 3.34 23.06
C TYR A 1013 -28.16 3.27 23.42
N VAL A 1014 -29.03 3.63 22.46
CA VAL A 1014 -30.47 3.30 22.54
C VAL A 1014 -30.87 2.43 21.36
N ARG A 1015 -31.65 1.39 21.66
CA ARG A 1015 -32.16 0.41 20.69
C ARG A 1015 -33.67 0.57 20.48
N ASN A 1016 -34.13 0.31 19.25
CA ASN A 1016 -35.54 0.34 18.88
C ASN A 1016 -35.96 -0.99 18.21
N GLU A 1017 -36.33 -1.97 19.03
CA GLU A 1017 -36.94 -3.23 18.62
C GLU A 1017 -38.47 -3.12 18.58
N VAL A 1018 -39.11 -3.97 17.76
CA VAL A 1018 -40.56 -4.13 17.73
C VAL A 1018 -40.88 -5.56 18.14
N ASP A 1019 -41.68 -5.74 19.19
CA ASP A 1019 -42.15 -7.05 19.63
C ASP A 1019 -43.00 -7.71 18.55
N LEU A 1020 -42.60 -8.92 18.13
CA LEU A 1020 -43.39 -9.77 17.24
C LEU A 1020 -44.47 -10.50 18.07
N PRO A 1021 -45.78 -10.34 17.78
CA PRO A 1021 -46.84 -10.95 18.58
C PRO A 1021 -46.80 -12.48 18.53
N THR A 1022 -46.89 -13.11 19.71
CA THR A 1022 -46.93 -14.57 19.83
C THR A 1022 -48.31 -15.15 19.55
N GLY A 1023 -48.55 -15.59 18.31
CA GLY A 1023 -49.38 -16.76 18.02
C GLY A 1023 -50.83 -16.53 17.55
N SER A 1024 -51.16 -17.28 16.48
CA SER A 1024 -52.51 -17.63 15.98
C SER A 1024 -53.41 -16.53 15.38
N GLY A 1025 -54.02 -16.82 14.23
CA GLY A 1025 -55.28 -16.20 13.79
C GLY A 1025 -55.30 -15.52 12.41
N SER A 1026 -55.77 -16.25 11.40
CA SER A 1026 -56.45 -15.73 10.18
C SER A 1026 -55.67 -14.82 9.21
N GLU A 1027 -56.32 -14.52 8.07
CA GLU A 1027 -55.75 -13.97 6.84
C GLU A 1027 -55.86 -12.44 6.73
N GLY A 1028 -55.04 -11.86 5.84
CA GLY A 1028 -55.39 -10.62 5.12
C GLY A 1028 -54.94 -9.30 5.75
N GLY A 1029 -53.86 -8.71 5.23
CA GLY A 1029 -53.50 -7.32 5.52
C GLY A 1029 -52.12 -6.91 5.00
N VAL A 1030 -52.07 -6.07 3.96
CA VAL A 1030 -50.83 -5.38 3.55
C VAL A 1030 -50.63 -4.18 4.47
N ALA A 1031 -49.73 -4.30 5.44
CA ALA A 1031 -49.34 -3.19 6.31
C ALA A 1031 -48.23 -2.36 5.66
N MET A 1032 -48.52 -1.10 5.32
CA MET A 1032 -47.51 -0.16 4.83
C MET A 1032 -46.46 0.14 5.91
N SER A 1033 -45.19 0.26 5.53
CA SER A 1033 -44.21 0.95 6.36
C SER A 1033 -44.57 2.42 6.43
N THR A 1034 -45.03 2.88 7.59
CA THR A 1034 -45.35 4.30 7.83
C THR A 1034 -44.08 5.16 7.79
N SER A 1035 -43.84 5.79 6.64
CA SER A 1035 -43.01 6.99 6.57
C SER A 1035 -43.53 8.04 7.55
N MET A 1036 -42.65 8.86 8.15
CA MET A 1036 -43.11 10.11 8.75
C MET A 1036 -43.73 10.98 7.66
N SER A 1037 -45.03 11.23 7.76
CA SER A 1037 -45.79 11.93 6.73
C SER A 1037 -45.52 13.42 6.79
N THR A 1038 -44.95 13.95 5.71
CA THR A 1038 -45.22 15.32 5.20
C THR A 1038 -45.25 16.44 6.26
N ALA A 1039 -44.07 16.83 6.75
CA ALA A 1039 -43.89 18.24 7.10
C ALA A 1039 -43.95 19.06 5.79
N THR A 1040 -44.71 20.16 5.78
CA THR A 1040 -44.94 20.98 4.59
C THR A 1040 -43.72 21.82 4.21
N THR A 1041 -43.62 22.14 2.91
CA THR A 1041 -42.49 22.83 2.28
C THR A 1041 -42.11 24.15 2.96
N THR A 1042 -40.99 24.15 3.69
CA THR A 1042 -40.25 25.37 4.08
C THR A 1042 -38.75 25.12 3.94
N THR A 1043 -37.98 26.17 3.64
CA THR A 1043 -36.60 26.07 3.16
C THR A 1043 -35.56 26.15 4.28
N THR A 1044 -34.97 25.00 4.62
CA THR A 1044 -33.76 24.91 5.44
C THR A 1044 -32.76 23.91 4.85
N SER A 1045 -31.98 24.37 3.87
CA SER A 1045 -30.64 23.81 3.65
C SER A 1045 -29.82 23.96 4.94
N MET A 1046 -28.82 23.09 5.14
CA MET A 1046 -27.93 23.10 6.32
C MET A 1046 -27.42 24.52 6.60
N ARG A 1047 -27.88 25.12 7.69
CA ARG A 1047 -27.47 26.46 8.09
C ARG A 1047 -26.06 26.38 8.68
N TRP A 1048 -25.09 26.95 7.99
CA TRP A 1048 -23.85 27.36 8.62
C TRP A 1048 -24.19 28.48 9.61
N VAL A 1049 -23.77 28.31 10.85
CA VAL A 1049 -23.96 29.28 11.92
C VAL A 1049 -22.69 30.12 11.99
N GLU A 1050 -22.80 31.40 11.67
CA GLU A 1050 -21.72 32.36 11.88
C GLU A 1050 -21.95 33.05 13.23
N CYS A 1051 -20.98 32.94 14.14
CA CYS A 1051 -20.95 33.63 15.42
C CYS A 1051 -19.69 34.49 15.47
N ASP A 1052 -19.83 35.79 15.77
CA ASP A 1052 -18.68 36.68 15.92
C ASP A 1052 -18.08 36.55 17.34
N LEU A 1053 -16.96 35.83 17.42
CA LEU A 1053 -16.25 35.53 18.67
C LEU A 1053 -15.37 36.68 19.18
N SER A 1054 -15.33 37.84 18.50
CA SER A 1054 -14.41 38.94 18.80
C SER A 1054 -14.72 39.72 20.10
N SER A 1055 -15.89 39.49 20.72
CA SER A 1055 -16.40 40.30 21.84
C SER A 1055 -16.12 39.74 23.24
N SER A 1056 -15.73 38.47 23.39
CA SER A 1056 -15.66 37.80 24.70
C SER A 1056 -14.31 37.94 25.42
N SER A 1057 -13.25 38.38 24.74
CA SER A 1057 -11.89 38.43 25.31
C SER A 1057 -11.61 39.68 26.14
N SER A 1058 -12.29 39.84 27.29
CA SER A 1058 -11.92 40.84 28.29
C SER A 1058 -12.04 40.32 29.73
N SER A 1059 -11.14 40.77 30.60
CA SER A 1059 -11.03 40.40 32.03
C SER A 1059 -10.79 38.92 32.37
N ILE A 1060 -9.52 38.50 32.30
CA ILE A 1060 -8.71 38.01 33.43
C ILE A 1060 -7.24 38.10 32.96
N GLY A 1061 -6.32 38.58 33.80
CA GLY A 1061 -4.94 38.78 33.37
C GLY A 1061 -3.93 38.86 34.49
N THR A 1062 -2.66 39.03 34.08
CA THR A 1062 -1.46 39.27 34.91
C THR A 1062 -1.01 38.13 35.85
N SER A 1063 0.29 37.87 36.06
CA SER A 1063 1.53 38.51 35.54
C SER A 1063 2.75 37.58 35.71
N VAL A 1064 3.96 38.10 35.42
CA VAL A 1064 5.30 37.48 35.55
C VAL A 1064 5.61 36.46 34.43
N LEU A 1065 6.64 36.66 33.58
CA LEU A 1065 7.55 37.80 33.40
C LEU A 1065 8.05 37.86 31.93
N THR A 1066 8.69 38.97 31.53
CA THR A 1066 9.43 39.12 30.27
C THR A 1066 10.78 39.77 30.51
N THR A 1067 11.81 39.34 29.78
CA THR A 1067 13.03 40.11 29.51
C THR A 1067 13.59 39.75 28.13
N SER A 1068 14.18 40.74 27.46
CA SER A 1068 14.67 40.64 26.08
C SER A 1068 15.88 41.56 25.88
N THR A 1069 16.74 41.24 24.91
CA THR A 1069 17.74 42.13 24.26
C THR A 1069 18.59 41.28 23.29
N SER A 1070 19.34 41.84 22.34
CA SER A 1070 18.87 42.45 21.07
C SER A 1070 20.07 43.01 20.29
N ILE A 1071 20.21 42.67 19.01
CA ILE A 1071 21.03 43.42 18.02
C ILE A 1071 20.23 43.35 16.70
N ALA A 1072 19.63 44.38 16.09
CA ALA A 1072 19.79 45.84 16.04
C ALA A 1072 20.61 46.36 14.84
N ALA A 1073 19.91 46.70 13.76
CA ALA A 1073 20.24 47.69 12.71
C ALA A 1073 18.98 47.87 11.81
N THR A 1074 18.12 48.90 11.99
CA THR A 1074 18.21 50.29 11.44
C THR A 1074 18.10 50.35 9.91
N THR A 1075 17.25 51.17 9.26
CA THR A 1075 16.44 52.32 9.76
C THR A 1075 15.31 52.69 8.76
N THR A 1076 14.09 52.98 9.26
CA THR A 1076 13.23 54.20 9.07
C THR A 1076 13.22 54.97 7.73
N THR A 1077 12.17 55.69 7.27
CA THR A 1077 10.78 56.08 7.69
C THR A 1077 10.04 56.61 6.43
N THR A 1078 8.84 57.22 6.36
CA THR A 1078 7.80 57.81 7.27
C THR A 1078 6.47 57.77 6.49
N LEU A 1079 5.32 57.34 7.04
CA LEU A 1079 4.25 58.09 7.74
C LEU A 1079 3.35 59.03 6.87
N PRO A 1080 2.05 59.22 7.23
CA PRO A 1080 0.91 59.36 6.29
C PRO A 1080 0.13 60.68 6.61
N PRO A 1081 -1.23 60.81 6.77
CA PRO A 1081 -2.42 59.99 6.47
C PRO A 1081 -3.60 60.80 5.85
N THR A 1082 -4.86 60.41 6.15
CA THR A 1082 -6.16 61.12 5.95
C THR A 1082 -6.73 61.19 4.51
N ASP A 1083 -8.04 61.07 4.26
CA ASP A 1083 -9.16 60.73 5.18
C ASP A 1083 -10.34 59.98 4.50
N SER A 1084 -11.33 59.60 5.30
CA SER A 1084 -12.60 58.91 4.96
C SER A 1084 -13.70 59.87 4.41
N PRO A 1085 -15.01 59.49 4.20
CA PRO A 1085 -15.70 58.18 4.27
C PRO A 1085 -16.71 57.93 3.09
N THR A 1086 -17.69 57.02 3.28
CA THR A 1086 -19.05 56.99 2.64
C THR A 1086 -19.18 56.70 1.11
N GLU A 1087 -20.21 56.01 0.58
CA GLU A 1087 -21.20 55.09 1.18
C GLU A 1087 -21.92 54.22 0.08
N THR A 1088 -22.71 53.23 0.52
CA THR A 1088 -23.93 52.63 -0.07
C THR A 1088 -24.05 52.17 -1.55
N THR A 1089 -24.58 50.93 -1.65
CA THR A 1089 -25.58 50.41 -2.64
C THR A 1089 -25.24 50.10 -4.11
N LEU A 1090 -25.13 48.79 -4.36
CA LEU A 1090 -26.04 47.96 -5.19
C LEU A 1090 -26.13 48.11 -6.74
N ALA A 1091 -26.40 46.93 -7.34
CA ALA A 1091 -27.11 46.66 -8.59
C ALA A 1091 -26.33 46.58 -9.93
N MET A 1092 -26.27 45.34 -10.43
CA MET A 1092 -26.61 44.96 -11.81
C MET A 1092 -25.83 45.56 -13.00
N SER A 1093 -24.88 44.75 -13.46
CA SER A 1093 -25.09 43.83 -14.61
C SER A 1093 -24.15 43.99 -15.80
N ASN A 1094 -24.02 42.86 -16.52
CA ASN A 1094 -23.75 42.73 -17.95
C ASN A 1094 -22.48 43.34 -18.55
N ASN A 1095 -21.72 42.44 -19.18
CA ASN A 1095 -21.18 42.60 -20.53
C ASN A 1095 -19.97 43.55 -20.71
N PHE A 1096 -19.10 43.34 -21.69
CA PHE A 1096 -18.62 42.17 -22.45
C PHE A 1096 -17.44 42.70 -23.31
N PHE A 1097 -16.64 41.82 -23.93
CA PHE A 1097 -15.49 42.17 -24.78
C PHE A 1097 -14.31 42.76 -23.95
N GLU A 1098 -13.07 42.30 -24.09
CA GLU A 1098 -12.19 42.34 -25.28
C GLU A 1098 -11.82 43.80 -25.67
N GLU A 1099 -10.64 44.10 -26.21
CA GLU A 1099 -9.55 43.24 -26.69
C GLU A 1099 -8.21 43.98 -26.64
N SER A 1100 -7.09 43.26 -26.41
CA SER A 1100 -5.76 43.59 -26.98
C SER A 1100 -5.12 44.97 -26.56
N GLN A 1101 -3.88 45.36 -26.87
CA GLN A 1101 -2.71 44.75 -27.51
C GLN A 1101 -1.48 44.91 -26.57
N VAL A 1102 -0.61 43.91 -26.40
CA VAL A 1102 0.62 43.67 -27.21
C VAL A 1102 1.59 44.87 -27.31
N GLN A 1103 2.45 45.02 -26.31
CA GLN A 1103 3.93 45.20 -26.42
C GLN A 1103 4.49 45.15 -24.98
N ALA A 1104 5.39 44.25 -24.55
CA ALA A 1104 6.58 43.62 -25.13
C ALA A 1104 7.84 44.52 -25.07
N GLN A 1105 8.88 44.00 -24.39
CA GLN A 1105 10.20 44.60 -24.07
C GLN A 1105 10.25 45.53 -22.84
N ALA A 1106 11.36 45.61 -22.08
CA ALA A 1106 12.41 44.60 -21.80
C ALA A 1106 13.29 45.06 -20.61
N ARG A 1107 13.70 44.11 -19.75
CA ARG A 1107 14.91 44.11 -18.89
C ARG A 1107 15.36 45.42 -18.22
N LEU A 1108 15.37 45.45 -16.88
CA LEU A 1108 16.62 45.51 -16.05
C LEU A 1108 16.35 45.79 -14.56
N SER A 1109 16.01 44.75 -13.80
CA SER A 1109 16.52 44.47 -12.44
C SER A 1109 16.20 43.01 -12.08
#